data_AF-A0AAF0ZFM2-F1
#
_entry.id   AF-A0AAF0ZFM2-F1
#
_cell.length_a   1.000
_cell.length_b   1.000
_cell.length_c   1.000
_cell.angle_alpha   90.00
_cell.angle_beta   90.00
_cell.angle_gamma   90.00
#
_symmetry.space_group_name_H-M   'P 1'
#
loop_
_entity.id
_entity.type
_entity.pdbx_description
1 polymer ?
#
loop_
_entity_poly.entity_id
_entity_poly.type
_entity_poly.pdbx_seq_one_letter_code
_entity_poly.pdbx_strand_id
1 'polypeptide(L)'
;MSRFPYTHRAGARYALGLTYMIKQVVARNDSNVRWYIFGDDDTIFFVDNLVKMLEKYDHNEWYYIGSNSESYVQNNYFSFDMAFGGGGYAISRPLAMVLARVLDSCLMRYPSLYGSDARIFSCLAELGVSLTHEPGFHQDDLWGNLFGLLSSHPLSPLLSLHHIEDVQSMFPNMTKIQALQHFFKAANVDPARISQQTICYDRKNSLSIAVAWGYAIQVYEGNIKVPELITVLRSFDSWDKDKKKPYFMFKTKVESRGPCKKMVAFLDSVDSNGDKVWSNYTRHRVVGKTCTKDGNKVIKNLEEIRVHSRKLETNTRQISTVQTQNQKQKQRQNQKSEICSQYSSISIVTVIIILVFSMFSSSNTIEMPMVPRFIHTQNRLKDLLLIFSTLVIFYLIFLLHHIHTPKTSFNPNPNFSQTPSITTNLSISHVFFSIAASSSSFSNRLPYINLWYKPNSTNAVVFLDDPISISTLSVSSPPILVSSDTSKFPYSFPAGRRSAIRIARIVKDTFDLVKNVNFNDTRWFVFGDDDTVFFTDNLVRVLSKYDCEKWYYVGYNSESFEQNEKYSFDMAFGGGGFALSAPLAKGLARVLDSCLIRYPHLYGSDSRIFSCVAELGVHLTREPGFHQVDVRGNLFGILAAHPLSPLLSLHHLDVVEPLFPGMTRIQAVDHLFQAVHADPARILEQTVCYDKSSLLTVSVAWGYAVQVFEGNQLLPDLLSLQRTFTPWKRGKNVSASYMLNTRVNPSNPCKKPDVFFLQKVLSSIDGIWTEYTRHNVGKCVRNNPTKKLVKIRVFSQKFAFDVEQLKAPRRSCCDISSPINETMIVDGLSIHGLDERGGMQSLDRTLFRFLNFKVPFLVRKTSHAFFFPPVIDCFGSQKTVSPSAISKSYKVLLSYAISFAKSQKNVSWR
;
A
#
# COMPACT_ATOMS: atom_id res chain seq x y z
N MET A 1 18.23 -30.34 -15.81
CA MET A 1 18.67 -29.73 -14.54
C MET A 1 20.16 -29.89 -14.25
N SER A 2 20.80 -31.03 -14.58
CA SER A 2 22.25 -31.26 -14.36
C SER A 2 23.20 -30.23 -14.97
N ARG A 3 22.75 -29.50 -16.01
CA ARG A 3 23.54 -28.43 -16.66
C ARG A 3 23.76 -27.18 -15.79
N PHE A 4 22.96 -26.97 -14.75
CA PHE A 4 23.04 -25.78 -13.90
C PHE A 4 23.80 -26.11 -12.61
N PRO A 5 24.78 -25.29 -12.21
CA PRO A 5 25.49 -25.48 -10.96
C PRO A 5 24.56 -25.29 -9.75
N TYR A 6 24.82 -26.07 -8.70
CA TYR A 6 24.16 -25.94 -7.40
C TYR A 6 25.21 -26.15 -6.33
N THR A 7 25.50 -25.12 -5.55
CA THR A 7 26.62 -25.09 -4.59
C THR A 7 26.18 -24.86 -3.15
N HIS A 8 24.89 -24.61 -2.91
CA HIS A 8 24.38 -24.45 -1.54
C HIS A 8 24.48 -25.76 -0.76
N ARG A 9 25.04 -25.71 0.45
CA ARG A 9 25.38 -26.92 1.24
C ARG A 9 24.19 -27.55 1.95
N ALA A 10 23.23 -26.73 2.38
CA ALA A 10 22.09 -27.19 3.19
C ALA A 10 20.79 -27.32 2.38
N GLY A 11 20.79 -26.94 1.10
CA GLY A 11 19.61 -27.01 0.26
C GLY A 11 19.68 -28.19 -0.71
N ALA A 12 18.61 -28.38 -1.48
CA ALA A 12 18.50 -29.51 -2.39
C ALA A 12 18.43 -29.06 -3.87
N ARG A 13 19.07 -29.83 -4.74
CA ARG A 13 19.16 -29.53 -6.19
C ARG A 13 17.79 -29.51 -6.88
N TYR A 14 16.75 -30.16 -6.33
CA TYR A 14 15.39 -30.09 -6.90
C TYR A 14 14.84 -28.66 -6.94
N ALA A 15 15.32 -27.75 -6.09
CA ALA A 15 14.93 -26.34 -6.09
C ALA A 15 15.18 -25.67 -7.45
N LEU A 16 16.20 -26.10 -8.20
CA LEU A 16 16.41 -25.65 -9.59
C LEU A 16 15.25 -26.05 -10.51
N GLY A 17 14.68 -27.24 -10.30
CA GLY A 17 13.51 -27.73 -11.03
C GLY A 17 12.28 -26.88 -10.75
N LEU A 18 12.03 -26.55 -9.48
CA LEU A 18 10.94 -25.65 -9.06
C LEU A 18 11.09 -24.26 -9.69
N THR A 19 12.29 -23.68 -9.66
CA THR A 19 12.55 -22.40 -10.35
C THR A 19 12.29 -22.52 -11.86
N TYR A 20 12.62 -23.65 -12.48
CA TYR A 20 12.46 -23.87 -13.92
C TYR A 20 11.00 -24.06 -14.36
N MET A 21 10.05 -24.24 -13.44
CA MET A 21 8.63 -24.39 -13.78
C MET A 21 8.09 -23.19 -14.57
N ILE A 22 8.57 -21.98 -14.29
CA ILE A 22 8.17 -20.76 -15.01
C ILE A 22 8.36 -20.92 -16.52
N LYS A 23 9.50 -21.47 -16.93
CA LYS A 23 9.80 -21.69 -18.35
C LYS A 23 8.90 -22.75 -18.98
N GLN A 24 8.50 -23.76 -18.20
CA GLN A 24 7.59 -24.82 -18.67
C GLN A 24 6.16 -24.30 -18.84
N VAL A 25 5.63 -23.55 -17.88
CA VAL A 25 4.27 -23.01 -17.96
C VAL A 25 4.15 -21.97 -19.07
N VAL A 26 5.17 -21.12 -19.26
CA VAL A 26 5.21 -20.15 -20.37
C VAL A 26 5.31 -20.87 -21.73
N ALA A 27 6.04 -21.99 -21.82
CA ALA A 27 6.19 -22.75 -23.07
C ALA A 27 4.87 -23.36 -23.58
N ARG A 28 3.85 -23.51 -22.71
CA ARG A 28 2.50 -23.91 -23.13
C ARG A 28 1.84 -22.89 -24.06
N ASN A 29 2.25 -21.62 -23.97
CA ASN A 29 1.78 -20.51 -24.80
C ASN A 29 0.24 -20.33 -24.80
N ASP A 30 -0.40 -20.54 -23.65
CA ASP A 30 -1.84 -20.34 -23.48
C ASP A 30 -2.18 -18.84 -23.59
N SER A 31 -2.89 -18.45 -24.66
CA SER A 31 -3.19 -17.03 -24.97
C SER A 31 -4.17 -16.37 -23.99
N ASN A 32 -5.00 -17.17 -23.31
CA ASN A 32 -6.01 -16.68 -22.37
C ASN A 32 -5.47 -16.43 -20.96
N VAL A 33 -4.24 -16.86 -20.66
CA VAL A 33 -3.63 -16.74 -19.33
C VAL A 33 -3.06 -15.34 -19.14
N ARG A 34 -3.57 -14.59 -18.16
CA ARG A 34 -3.09 -13.24 -17.78
C ARG A 34 -2.11 -13.25 -16.61
N TRP A 35 -2.25 -14.23 -15.74
CA TRP A 35 -1.48 -14.36 -14.50
C TRP A 35 -1.03 -15.81 -14.33
N TYR A 36 0.21 -16.01 -13.91
CA TYR A 36 0.74 -17.30 -13.47
C TYR A 36 0.83 -17.29 -11.94
N ILE A 37 0.20 -18.27 -11.30
CA ILE A 37 0.23 -18.45 -9.85
C ILE A 37 1.16 -19.61 -9.53
N PHE A 38 2.06 -19.40 -8.59
CA PHE A 38 3.01 -20.38 -8.09
C PHE A 38 2.75 -20.58 -6.60
N GLY A 39 2.83 -21.82 -6.15
CA GLY A 39 2.68 -22.24 -4.75
C GLY A 39 3.19 -23.66 -4.59
N ASP A 40 3.31 -24.10 -3.35
CA ASP A 40 3.72 -25.45 -2.99
C ASP A 40 2.50 -26.39 -2.94
N ASP A 41 2.72 -27.70 -2.85
CA ASP A 41 1.65 -28.71 -2.90
C ASP A 41 0.84 -28.81 -1.58
N ASP A 42 1.31 -28.16 -0.54
CA ASP A 42 0.66 -27.90 0.75
C ASP A 42 0.11 -26.47 0.89
N THR A 43 0.14 -25.67 -0.18
CA THR A 43 -0.51 -24.35 -0.23
C THR A 43 -1.98 -24.48 -0.62
N ILE A 44 -2.86 -23.88 0.17
CA ILE A 44 -4.30 -23.78 -0.11
C ILE A 44 -4.62 -22.38 -0.63
N PHE A 45 -5.22 -22.29 -1.81
CA PHE A 45 -5.62 -21.00 -2.42
C PHE A 45 -7.12 -20.72 -2.33
N PHE A 46 -7.47 -19.48 -1.95
CA PHE A 46 -8.82 -18.94 -2.04
C PHE A 46 -9.01 -18.29 -3.42
N VAL A 47 -9.27 -19.13 -4.43
CA VAL A 47 -9.20 -18.74 -5.86
C VAL A 47 -10.08 -17.53 -6.21
N ASP A 48 -11.31 -17.45 -5.70
CA ASP A 48 -12.20 -16.31 -5.97
C ASP A 48 -11.63 -14.99 -5.44
N ASN A 49 -11.06 -15.03 -4.23
CA ASN A 49 -10.39 -13.87 -3.64
C ASN A 49 -9.13 -13.51 -4.43
N LEU A 50 -8.35 -14.50 -4.86
CA LEU A 50 -7.14 -14.32 -5.65
C LEU A 50 -7.44 -13.66 -7.00
N VAL A 51 -8.39 -14.19 -7.77
CA VAL A 51 -8.80 -13.63 -9.08
C VAL A 51 -9.22 -12.17 -8.90
N LYS A 52 -10.05 -11.90 -7.89
CA LYS A 52 -10.51 -10.55 -7.62
C LYS A 52 -9.41 -9.60 -7.18
N MET A 53 -8.52 -10.09 -6.33
CA MET A 53 -7.36 -9.33 -5.88
C MET A 53 -6.52 -8.93 -7.08
N LEU A 54 -6.32 -9.82 -8.07
CA LEU A 54 -5.52 -9.55 -9.26
C LEU A 54 -6.17 -8.54 -10.24
N GLU A 55 -7.49 -8.35 -10.22
CA GLU A 55 -8.17 -7.31 -11.02
C GLU A 55 -7.73 -5.88 -10.65
N LYS A 56 -7.03 -5.71 -9.52
CA LYS A 56 -6.40 -4.47 -9.06
C LYS A 56 -5.35 -3.93 -10.01
N TYR A 57 -4.72 -4.83 -10.74
CA TYR A 57 -3.45 -4.59 -11.43
C TYR A 57 -3.65 -4.73 -12.92
N ASP A 58 -2.99 -3.86 -13.68
CA ASP A 58 -2.91 -4.04 -15.12
C ASP A 58 -2.02 -5.24 -15.44
N HIS A 59 -2.63 -6.31 -15.94
CA HIS A 59 -1.93 -7.53 -16.29
C HIS A 59 -0.99 -7.39 -17.50
N ASN A 60 -1.02 -6.24 -18.19
CA ASN A 60 -0.06 -5.90 -19.25
C ASN A 60 1.25 -5.30 -18.70
N GLU A 61 1.26 -4.89 -17.43
CA GLU A 61 2.44 -4.39 -16.74
C GLU A 61 3.21 -5.51 -16.02
N TRP A 62 4.41 -5.20 -15.54
CA TRP A 62 5.30 -6.18 -14.90
C TRP A 62 5.04 -6.25 -13.40
N TYR A 63 4.33 -7.30 -12.99
CA TYR A 63 3.95 -7.49 -11.59
C TYR A 63 4.49 -8.81 -11.04
N TYR A 64 5.19 -8.70 -9.91
CA TYR A 64 5.52 -9.79 -9.01
C TYR A 64 4.79 -9.54 -7.69
N ILE A 65 3.73 -10.31 -7.42
CA ILE A 65 2.81 -10.07 -6.31
C ILE A 65 2.85 -11.24 -5.33
N GLY A 66 2.98 -10.94 -4.04
CA GLY A 66 2.97 -11.94 -2.97
C GLY A 66 3.17 -11.28 -1.61
N SER A 67 3.51 -12.06 -0.58
CA SER A 67 3.79 -11.52 0.76
C SER A 67 5.05 -12.11 1.38
N ASN A 68 5.53 -11.41 2.40
CA ASN A 68 6.60 -11.88 3.27
C ASN A 68 6.09 -12.94 4.25
N SER A 69 7.01 -13.61 4.94
CA SER A 69 6.67 -14.53 6.02
C SER A 69 6.13 -13.80 7.25
N GLU A 70 5.22 -14.43 7.99
CA GLU A 70 4.80 -14.03 9.34
C GLU A 70 5.96 -14.00 10.34
N SER A 71 7.07 -14.69 10.02
CA SER A 71 8.29 -14.77 10.82
C SER A 71 9.30 -13.70 10.42
N TYR A 72 9.63 -12.82 11.36
CA TYR A 72 10.68 -11.82 11.18
C TYR A 72 12.03 -12.46 10.86
N VAL A 73 12.35 -13.59 11.50
CA VAL A 73 13.64 -14.28 11.33
C VAL A 73 13.79 -14.79 9.90
N GLN A 74 12.72 -15.33 9.32
CA GLN A 74 12.71 -15.81 7.93
C GLN A 74 12.92 -14.65 6.95
N ASN A 75 12.23 -13.52 7.15
CA ASN A 75 12.41 -12.34 6.30
C ASN A 75 13.81 -11.72 6.41
N ASN A 76 14.36 -11.69 7.62
CA ASN A 76 15.72 -11.19 7.85
C ASN A 76 16.78 -12.11 7.24
N TYR A 77 16.56 -13.43 7.25
CA TYR A 77 17.47 -14.41 6.66
C TYR A 77 17.40 -14.44 5.13
N PHE A 78 16.20 -14.44 4.57
CA PHE A 78 15.97 -14.52 3.12
C PHE A 78 15.87 -13.13 2.49
N SER A 79 14.71 -12.48 2.58
CA SER A 79 14.54 -11.07 2.21
C SER A 79 13.18 -10.53 2.65
N PHE A 80 13.12 -9.25 3.02
CA PHE A 80 11.87 -8.48 3.15
C PHE A 80 11.30 -8.05 1.78
N ASP A 81 12.04 -8.24 0.69
CA ASP A 81 11.63 -7.87 -0.68
C ASP A 81 11.25 -9.08 -1.54
N MET A 82 11.09 -10.25 -0.93
CA MET A 82 10.77 -11.52 -1.61
C MET A 82 9.38 -12.03 -1.19
N ALA A 83 8.59 -12.49 -2.15
CA ALA A 83 7.44 -13.34 -1.87
C ALA A 83 7.91 -14.76 -1.55
N PHE A 84 7.39 -15.33 -0.46
CA PHE A 84 7.73 -16.69 -0.08
C PHE A 84 6.92 -17.70 -0.91
N GLY A 85 7.58 -18.78 -1.35
CA GLY A 85 6.99 -19.77 -2.26
C GLY A 85 5.79 -20.51 -1.67
N GLY A 86 5.88 -20.90 -0.39
CA GLY A 86 4.84 -21.64 0.31
C GLY A 86 3.55 -20.85 0.51
N GLY A 87 3.64 -19.55 0.76
CA GLY A 87 2.48 -18.67 0.77
C GLY A 87 1.92 -18.42 -0.64
N GLY A 88 2.73 -18.69 -1.67
CA GLY A 88 2.37 -18.49 -3.05
C GLY A 88 2.54 -17.06 -3.54
N TYR A 89 2.69 -16.92 -4.85
CA TYR A 89 2.87 -15.63 -5.51
C TYR A 89 2.33 -15.64 -6.96
N ALA A 90 2.02 -14.46 -7.48
CA ALA A 90 1.53 -14.24 -8.83
C ALA A 90 2.56 -13.46 -9.67
N ILE A 91 2.73 -13.87 -10.92
CA ILE A 91 3.53 -13.16 -11.93
C ILE A 91 2.66 -12.84 -13.13
N SER A 92 2.66 -11.59 -13.58
CA SER A 92 1.93 -11.19 -14.80
C SER A 92 2.49 -11.88 -16.03
N ARG A 93 1.63 -12.17 -17.01
CA ARG A 93 2.04 -12.83 -18.26
C ARG A 93 3.27 -12.20 -18.94
N PRO A 94 3.33 -10.88 -19.19
CA PRO A 94 4.50 -10.27 -19.84
C PRO A 94 5.78 -10.46 -19.02
N LEU A 95 5.73 -10.33 -17.69
CA LEU A 95 6.89 -10.54 -16.84
C LEU A 95 7.35 -12.01 -16.86
N ALA A 96 6.42 -12.96 -16.80
CA ALA A 96 6.74 -14.39 -16.88
C ALA A 96 7.44 -14.75 -18.21
N MET A 97 6.99 -14.17 -19.33
CA MET A 97 7.60 -14.36 -20.64
C MET A 97 9.06 -13.87 -20.69
N VAL A 98 9.34 -12.71 -20.07
CA VAL A 98 10.70 -12.18 -19.99
C VAL A 98 11.56 -13.01 -19.08
N LEU A 99 11.06 -13.34 -17.89
CA LEU A 99 11.74 -14.17 -16.91
C LEU A 99 12.13 -15.52 -17.53
N ALA A 100 11.23 -16.18 -18.25
CA ALA A 100 11.51 -17.44 -18.93
C ALA A 100 12.65 -17.35 -19.97
N ARG A 101 12.83 -16.21 -20.63
CA ARG A 101 13.92 -15.97 -21.60
C ARG A 101 15.28 -15.85 -20.91
N VAL A 102 15.34 -15.14 -19.78
CA VAL A 102 16.59 -14.88 -19.04
C VAL A 102 16.93 -15.94 -18.00
N LEU A 103 16.00 -16.87 -17.71
CA LEU A 103 16.12 -17.79 -16.60
C LEU A 103 17.37 -18.66 -16.64
N ASP A 104 17.76 -19.15 -17.82
CA ASP A 104 18.93 -20.02 -17.96
C ASP A 104 20.22 -19.32 -17.51
N SER A 105 20.41 -18.06 -17.91
CA SER A 105 21.60 -17.30 -17.51
C SER A 105 21.52 -16.85 -16.06
N CYS A 106 20.33 -16.54 -15.54
CA CYS A 106 20.12 -16.26 -14.13
C CYS A 106 20.50 -17.47 -13.25
N LEU A 107 20.04 -18.68 -13.60
CA LEU A 107 20.37 -19.90 -12.84
C LEU A 107 21.88 -20.19 -12.80
N MET A 108 22.63 -19.80 -13.83
CA MET A 108 24.09 -19.88 -13.83
C MET A 108 24.75 -18.90 -12.85
N ARG A 109 24.15 -17.72 -12.64
CA ARG A 109 24.66 -16.67 -11.74
C ARG A 109 24.40 -16.95 -10.25
N TYR A 110 23.32 -17.67 -9.93
CA TYR A 110 22.89 -17.91 -8.54
C TYR A 110 22.93 -19.39 -8.09
N PRO A 111 24.08 -20.09 -8.21
CA PRO A 111 24.18 -21.49 -7.78
C PRO A 111 24.14 -21.67 -6.27
N SER A 112 24.46 -20.63 -5.51
CA SER A 112 24.60 -20.64 -4.05
C SER A 112 23.31 -20.34 -3.29
N LEU A 113 22.23 -19.92 -3.95
CA LEU A 113 20.98 -19.62 -3.25
C LEU A 113 20.32 -20.91 -2.69
N TYR A 114 19.61 -20.78 -1.57
CA TYR A 114 18.97 -21.94 -0.91
C TYR A 114 17.80 -22.48 -1.74
N GLY A 115 16.69 -21.74 -1.76
CA GLY A 115 15.40 -22.14 -2.33
C GLY A 115 15.13 -21.63 -3.74
N SER A 116 13.97 -21.98 -4.28
CA SER A 116 13.50 -21.56 -5.61
C SER A 116 13.02 -20.11 -5.60
N ASP A 117 12.27 -19.71 -4.58
CA ASP A 117 11.83 -18.36 -4.23
C ASP A 117 12.98 -17.34 -4.20
N ALA A 118 14.06 -17.61 -3.46
CA ALA A 118 15.24 -16.73 -3.41
C ALA A 118 15.85 -16.50 -4.81
N ARG A 119 15.85 -17.55 -5.66
CA ARG A 119 16.32 -17.45 -7.04
C ARG A 119 15.38 -16.64 -7.90
N ILE A 120 14.07 -16.86 -7.80
CA ILE A 120 13.06 -16.10 -8.55
C ILE A 120 13.14 -14.62 -8.20
N PHE A 121 13.19 -14.29 -6.91
CA PHE A 121 13.44 -12.92 -6.45
C PHE A 121 14.71 -12.33 -7.07
N SER A 122 15.83 -13.07 -7.03
CA SER A 122 17.09 -12.59 -7.59
C SER A 122 17.02 -12.33 -9.09
N CYS A 123 16.37 -13.22 -9.86
CA CYS A 123 16.16 -13.02 -11.29
C CYS A 123 15.23 -11.83 -11.60
N LEU A 124 14.18 -11.65 -10.80
CA LEU A 124 13.24 -10.53 -10.95
C LEU A 124 13.88 -9.19 -10.60
N ALA A 125 14.73 -9.17 -9.57
CA ALA A 125 15.52 -7.99 -9.21
C ALA A 125 16.42 -7.54 -10.37
N GLU A 126 17.05 -8.48 -11.10
CA GLU A 126 17.84 -8.17 -12.31
C GLU A 126 17.01 -7.61 -13.46
N LEU A 127 15.71 -7.96 -13.53
CA LEU A 127 14.75 -7.36 -14.47
C LEU A 127 14.24 -6.00 -14.00
N GLY A 128 14.67 -5.54 -12.82
CA GLY A 128 14.27 -4.27 -12.23
C GLY A 128 12.88 -4.30 -11.61
N VAL A 129 12.33 -5.47 -11.28
CA VAL A 129 10.99 -5.64 -10.68
C VAL A 129 11.12 -5.91 -9.19
N SER A 130 10.42 -5.11 -8.38
CA SER A 130 10.29 -5.32 -6.92
C SER A 130 9.01 -6.07 -6.56
N LEU A 131 8.97 -6.64 -5.36
CA LEU A 131 7.76 -7.23 -4.80
C LEU A 131 6.64 -6.19 -4.66
N THR A 132 5.47 -6.52 -5.18
CA THR A 132 4.20 -5.86 -4.89
C THR A 132 3.54 -6.61 -3.74
N HIS A 133 3.58 -6.01 -2.55
CA HIS A 133 3.17 -6.70 -1.33
C HIS A 133 1.65 -6.80 -1.19
N GLU A 134 1.12 -8.02 -1.08
CA GLU A 134 -0.29 -8.32 -0.84
C GLU A 134 -0.45 -9.18 0.43
N PRO A 135 -0.91 -8.60 1.56
CA PRO A 135 -0.86 -9.24 2.88
C PRO A 135 -1.77 -10.45 3.07
N GLY A 136 -2.57 -10.83 2.07
CA GLY A 136 -3.47 -11.99 2.15
C GLY A 136 -2.83 -13.31 1.73
N PHE A 137 -1.59 -13.29 1.21
CA PHE A 137 -0.79 -14.50 1.04
C PHE A 137 -0.12 -14.85 2.36
N HIS A 138 -0.34 -16.06 2.87
CA HIS A 138 0.21 -16.50 4.16
C HIS A 138 1.20 -17.64 3.97
N GLN A 139 2.45 -17.41 4.37
CA GLN A 139 3.48 -18.44 4.42
C GLN A 139 3.28 -19.36 5.64
N ASP A 140 2.59 -18.87 6.67
CA ASP A 140 2.24 -19.60 7.89
C ASP A 140 3.43 -20.26 8.56
N ASP A 141 4.59 -19.57 8.58
CA ASP A 141 5.77 -19.96 9.35
C ASP A 141 5.51 -19.81 10.87
N LEU A 142 4.58 -20.63 11.38
CA LEU A 142 4.01 -20.64 12.72
C LEU A 142 3.73 -22.09 13.13
N TRP A 143 3.96 -22.42 14.40
CA TRP A 143 3.63 -23.75 14.94
C TRP A 143 2.39 -23.70 15.82
N GLY A 144 1.72 -24.83 16.04
CA GLY A 144 0.61 -24.92 16.99
C GLY A 144 -0.73 -24.53 16.36
N ASN A 145 -1.47 -23.60 16.95
CA ASN A 145 -2.85 -23.32 16.56
C ASN A 145 -3.00 -21.92 15.93
N LEU A 146 -3.47 -21.86 14.67
CA LEU A 146 -3.69 -20.63 13.91
C LEU A 146 -4.92 -19.81 14.34
N PHE A 147 -5.64 -20.21 15.39
CA PHE A 147 -6.84 -19.52 15.89
C PHE A 147 -6.68 -18.01 16.01
N GLY A 148 -5.61 -17.55 16.62
CA GLY A 148 -5.34 -16.12 16.79
C GLY A 148 -5.19 -15.38 15.47
N LEU A 149 -4.45 -15.96 14.52
CA LEU A 149 -4.19 -15.37 13.20
C LEU A 149 -5.51 -15.23 12.44
N LEU A 150 -6.24 -16.33 12.31
CA LEU A 150 -7.50 -16.38 11.55
C LEU A 150 -8.65 -15.62 12.22
N SER A 151 -8.70 -15.58 13.56
CA SER A 151 -9.76 -14.86 14.28
C SER A 151 -9.57 -13.34 14.37
N SER A 152 -8.38 -12.87 14.02
CA SER A 152 -8.01 -11.44 13.94
C SER A 152 -7.43 -11.08 12.58
N HIS A 153 -7.78 -11.84 11.53
CA HIS A 153 -7.28 -11.56 10.19
C HIS A 153 -7.68 -10.14 9.77
N PRO A 154 -6.76 -9.38 9.15
CA PRO A 154 -7.02 -8.00 8.72
C PRO A 154 -8.15 -7.90 7.70
N LEU A 155 -8.50 -6.65 7.35
CA LEU A 155 -9.56 -6.37 6.37
C LEU A 155 -9.21 -6.77 4.93
N SER A 156 -7.95 -7.12 4.63
CA SER A 156 -7.57 -7.70 3.34
C SER A 156 -8.23 -9.06 3.13
N PRO A 157 -8.54 -9.45 1.89
CA PRO A 157 -9.01 -10.80 1.60
C PRO A 157 -7.93 -11.84 1.95
N LEU A 158 -8.36 -12.98 2.49
CA LEU A 158 -7.50 -14.15 2.64
C LEU A 158 -7.28 -14.79 1.25
N LEU A 159 -6.03 -14.96 0.84
CA LEU A 159 -5.66 -15.43 -0.52
C LEU A 159 -5.06 -16.83 -0.51
N SER A 160 -4.24 -17.14 0.49
CA SER A 160 -3.68 -18.47 0.69
C SER A 160 -3.41 -18.78 2.15
N LEU A 161 -3.22 -20.06 2.44
CA LEU A 161 -2.69 -20.59 3.70
C LEU A 161 -1.70 -21.71 3.37
N HIS A 162 -0.73 -21.95 4.24
CA HIS A 162 0.36 -22.90 4.01
C HIS A 162 0.62 -23.74 5.27
N HIS A 163 1.30 -24.89 5.12
CA HIS A 163 1.60 -25.82 6.22
C HIS A 163 0.37 -26.21 7.08
N ILE A 164 -0.82 -26.26 6.47
CA ILE A 164 -2.06 -26.56 7.21
C ILE A 164 -2.05 -28.00 7.76
N GLU A 165 -1.32 -28.92 7.13
CA GLU A 165 -1.10 -30.27 7.66
C GLU A 165 -0.16 -30.34 8.87
N ASP A 166 0.60 -29.29 9.19
CA ASP A 166 1.57 -29.27 10.28
C ASP A 166 1.04 -28.55 11.53
N VAL A 167 0.06 -27.67 11.36
CA VAL A 167 -0.63 -26.98 12.46
C VAL A 167 -1.76 -27.82 13.07
N GLN A 168 -2.27 -27.40 14.22
CA GLN A 168 -3.46 -28.00 14.84
C GLN A 168 -4.70 -27.75 13.97
N SER A 169 -5.68 -28.66 14.05
CA SER A 169 -6.95 -28.50 13.34
C SER A 169 -7.63 -27.18 13.70
N MET A 170 -8.07 -26.44 12.67
CA MET A 170 -8.71 -25.13 12.80
C MET A 170 -10.05 -25.20 13.56
N PHE A 171 -10.75 -26.33 13.45
CA PHE A 171 -12.01 -26.56 14.14
C PHE A 171 -11.85 -27.64 15.22
N PRO A 172 -12.41 -27.43 16.42
CA PRO A 172 -12.39 -28.43 17.46
C PRO A 172 -13.18 -29.67 17.03
N ASN A 173 -12.71 -30.86 17.41
CA ASN A 173 -13.35 -32.16 17.12
C ASN A 173 -13.48 -32.51 15.63
N MET A 174 -12.77 -31.82 14.75
CA MET A 174 -12.65 -32.17 13.33
C MET A 174 -11.21 -32.55 13.00
N THR A 175 -11.02 -33.52 12.11
CA THR A 175 -9.70 -33.74 11.48
C THR A 175 -9.31 -32.53 10.63
N LYS A 176 -8.03 -32.36 10.29
CA LYS A 176 -7.55 -31.20 9.52
C LYS A 176 -8.27 -31.06 8.17
N ILE A 177 -8.49 -32.18 7.46
CA ILE A 177 -9.21 -32.16 6.18
C ILE A 177 -10.70 -31.86 6.33
N GLN A 178 -11.37 -32.38 7.36
CA GLN A 178 -12.77 -32.04 7.65
C GLN A 178 -12.92 -30.57 8.03
N ALA A 179 -12.01 -30.05 8.85
CA ALA A 179 -11.94 -28.66 9.23
C ALA A 179 -11.77 -27.75 8.00
N LEU A 180 -10.89 -28.13 7.08
CA LEU A 180 -10.67 -27.40 5.84
C LEU A 180 -11.91 -27.42 4.94
N GLN A 181 -12.51 -28.59 4.70
CA GLN A 181 -13.75 -28.71 3.93
C GLN A 181 -14.88 -27.88 4.55
N HIS A 182 -14.98 -27.87 5.88
CA HIS A 182 -15.95 -27.07 6.61
C HIS A 182 -15.71 -25.56 6.46
N PHE A 183 -14.45 -25.13 6.54
CA PHE A 183 -14.06 -23.74 6.31
C PHE A 183 -14.42 -23.27 4.89
N PHE A 184 -14.18 -24.13 3.88
CA PHE A 184 -14.49 -23.84 2.49
C PHE A 184 -15.99 -23.75 2.19
N LYS A 185 -16.86 -24.37 2.99
CA LYS A 185 -18.31 -24.14 2.87
C LYS A 185 -18.65 -22.66 3.04
N ALA A 186 -18.02 -21.98 4.02
CA ALA A 186 -18.20 -20.54 4.21
C ALA A 186 -17.46 -19.73 3.15
N ALA A 187 -16.21 -20.11 2.82
CA ALA A 187 -15.44 -19.43 1.80
C ALA A 187 -16.15 -19.41 0.44
N ASN A 188 -16.85 -20.47 0.06
CA ASN A 188 -17.60 -20.54 -1.20
C ASN A 188 -18.90 -19.71 -1.18
N VAL A 189 -19.42 -19.35 0.00
CA VAL A 189 -20.67 -18.58 0.13
C VAL A 189 -20.43 -17.07 0.05
N ASP A 190 -19.42 -16.57 0.77
CA ASP A 190 -19.01 -15.15 0.80
C ASP A 190 -17.48 -15.05 0.86
N PRO A 191 -16.75 -15.33 -0.25
CA PRO A 191 -15.29 -15.45 -0.26
C PRO A 191 -14.59 -14.22 0.32
N ALA A 192 -15.07 -13.02 -0.02
CA ALA A 192 -14.44 -11.77 0.37
C ALA A 192 -14.43 -11.50 1.89
N ARG A 193 -15.29 -12.20 2.64
CA ARG A 193 -15.46 -12.01 4.09
C ARG A 193 -14.83 -13.13 4.91
N ILE A 194 -14.31 -14.18 4.30
CA ILE A 194 -13.75 -15.32 5.04
C ILE A 194 -12.65 -14.85 5.99
N SER A 195 -12.76 -15.22 7.27
CA SER A 195 -11.89 -14.77 8.39
C SER A 195 -11.84 -13.27 8.66
N GLN A 196 -12.48 -12.42 7.85
CA GLN A 196 -12.44 -10.97 8.05
C GLN A 196 -13.06 -10.59 9.40
N GLN A 197 -12.30 -9.90 10.23
CA GLN A 197 -12.76 -9.52 11.57
C GLN A 197 -13.72 -8.33 11.53
N THR A 198 -14.89 -8.49 12.15
CA THR A 198 -15.86 -7.42 12.42
C THR A 198 -16.08 -7.30 13.93
N ILE A 199 -16.06 -6.08 14.46
CA ILE A 199 -16.22 -5.82 15.90
C ILE A 199 -17.59 -5.18 16.18
N CYS A 200 -18.30 -5.76 17.16
CA CYS A 200 -19.61 -5.33 17.62
C CYS A 200 -19.61 -5.11 19.13
N TYR A 201 -20.45 -4.20 19.61
CA TYR A 201 -20.61 -3.90 21.03
C TYR A 201 -22.07 -4.05 21.45
N ASP A 202 -22.33 -4.92 22.43
CA ASP A 202 -23.61 -4.96 23.14
C ASP A 202 -23.49 -4.14 24.42
N ARG A 203 -23.95 -2.89 24.33
CA ARG A 203 -23.89 -1.96 25.47
C ARG A 203 -24.83 -2.36 26.60
N LYS A 204 -25.92 -3.08 26.32
CA LYS A 204 -26.91 -3.46 27.35
C LYS A 204 -26.33 -4.49 28.29
N ASN A 205 -25.63 -5.48 27.74
CA ASN A 205 -25.03 -6.56 28.51
C ASN A 205 -23.53 -6.34 28.79
N SER A 206 -22.99 -5.18 28.38
CA SER A 206 -21.58 -4.83 28.47
C SER A 206 -20.68 -5.91 27.86
N LEU A 207 -20.90 -6.21 26.57
CA LEU A 207 -20.13 -7.21 25.83
C LEU A 207 -19.41 -6.59 24.63
N SER A 208 -18.21 -7.09 24.36
CA SER A 208 -17.51 -6.87 23.09
C SER A 208 -17.46 -8.17 22.31
N ILE A 209 -17.82 -8.12 21.03
CA ILE A 209 -17.94 -9.29 20.17
C ILE A 209 -17.02 -9.07 18.97
N ALA A 210 -16.07 -9.98 18.77
CA ALA A 210 -15.23 -10.02 17.57
C ALA A 210 -15.66 -11.22 16.72
N VAL A 211 -16.15 -10.95 15.51
CA VAL A 211 -16.64 -11.94 14.56
C VAL A 211 -15.60 -12.09 13.45
N ALA A 212 -14.90 -13.22 13.39
CA ALA A 212 -14.15 -13.62 12.20
C ALA A 212 -15.09 -14.49 11.35
N TRP A 213 -15.69 -13.86 10.35
CA TRP A 213 -16.80 -14.47 9.64
C TRP A 213 -16.38 -15.76 8.92
N GLY A 214 -17.22 -16.80 9.00
CA GLY A 214 -16.92 -18.12 8.44
C GLY A 214 -15.91 -18.92 9.25
N TYR A 215 -15.42 -18.41 10.39
CA TYR A 215 -14.48 -19.12 11.26
C TYR A 215 -14.95 -19.20 12.71
N ALA A 216 -14.83 -18.10 13.45
CA ALA A 216 -15.02 -18.07 14.90
C ALA A 216 -15.48 -16.71 15.42
N ILE A 217 -16.22 -16.74 16.53
CA ILE A 217 -16.69 -15.56 17.26
C ILE A 217 -16.13 -15.58 18.68
N GLN A 218 -15.55 -14.45 19.09
CA GLN A 218 -15.05 -14.23 20.43
C GLN A 218 -15.94 -13.21 21.14
N VAL A 219 -16.56 -13.60 22.25
CA VAL A 219 -17.40 -12.74 23.10
C VAL A 219 -16.68 -12.45 24.40
N TYR A 220 -16.43 -11.18 24.67
CA TYR A 220 -15.71 -10.70 25.83
C TYR A 220 -16.64 -9.97 26.78
N GLU A 221 -16.42 -10.17 28.08
CA GLU A 221 -17.03 -9.35 29.12
C GLU A 221 -16.37 -7.97 29.18
N GLY A 222 -17.19 -6.93 29.19
CA GLY A 222 -16.81 -5.53 29.24
C GLY A 222 -16.64 -4.88 27.86
N ASN A 223 -16.39 -3.57 27.88
CA ASN A 223 -16.15 -2.77 26.68
C ASN A 223 -14.66 -2.79 26.32
N ILE A 224 -14.26 -3.79 25.54
CA ILE A 224 -12.87 -3.97 25.08
C ILE A 224 -12.61 -3.06 23.89
N LYS A 225 -11.48 -2.35 23.91
CA LYS A 225 -11.17 -1.36 22.88
C LYS A 225 -10.75 -2.03 21.58
N VAL A 226 -11.05 -1.42 20.44
CA VAL A 226 -10.76 -1.97 19.11
C VAL A 226 -9.29 -2.39 18.95
N PRO A 227 -8.27 -1.58 19.32
CA PRO A 227 -6.88 -1.98 19.22
C PRO A 227 -6.54 -3.26 20.01
N GLU A 228 -7.19 -3.49 21.16
CA GLU A 228 -6.99 -4.71 21.94
C GLU A 228 -7.67 -5.91 21.25
N LEU A 229 -8.82 -5.73 20.62
CA LEU A 229 -9.56 -6.80 19.92
C LEU A 229 -8.86 -7.24 18.62
N ILE A 230 -8.38 -6.28 17.82
CA ILE A 230 -7.67 -6.57 16.56
C ILE A 230 -6.26 -7.14 16.79
N THR A 231 -5.66 -6.91 17.97
CA THR A 231 -4.35 -7.50 18.29
C THR A 231 -4.46 -9.02 18.33
N VAL A 232 -3.61 -9.69 17.54
CA VAL A 232 -3.60 -11.15 17.35
C VAL A 232 -3.35 -11.87 18.67
N LEU A 233 -4.24 -12.79 19.04
CA LEU A 233 -4.03 -13.65 20.20
C LEU A 233 -2.94 -14.68 19.88
N ARG A 234 -1.90 -14.79 20.71
CA ARG A 234 -0.83 -15.75 20.47
C ARG A 234 -1.25 -17.18 20.86
N SER A 235 -1.96 -17.86 19.97
CA SER A 235 -2.32 -19.29 20.07
C SER A 235 -1.34 -20.23 19.38
N PHE A 236 -0.29 -19.67 18.80
CA PHE A 236 0.75 -20.35 18.03
C PHE A 236 2.13 -19.96 18.58
N ASP A 237 3.13 -20.75 18.22
CA ASP A 237 4.54 -20.49 18.48
C ASP A 237 5.23 -19.99 17.20
N SER A 238 6.35 -19.29 17.34
CA SER A 238 7.16 -18.87 16.20
C SER A 238 7.81 -20.07 15.50
N TRP A 239 8.04 -19.97 14.20
CA TRP A 239 8.80 -20.97 13.44
C TRP A 239 10.18 -21.29 14.04
N ASP A 240 10.85 -20.27 14.57
CA ASP A 240 12.17 -20.41 15.18
C ASP A 240 12.11 -21.19 16.51
N LYS A 241 13.17 -21.97 16.76
CA LYS A 241 13.36 -22.80 17.96
C LYS A 241 13.69 -21.98 19.21
N ASP A 242 14.06 -20.69 19.10
CA ASP A 242 14.23 -19.82 20.27
C ASP A 242 12.86 -19.44 20.88
N LYS A 243 12.39 -20.30 21.78
CA LYS A 243 11.12 -20.12 22.49
C LYS A 243 11.11 -18.95 23.48
N LYS A 244 12.25 -18.33 23.81
CA LYS A 244 12.30 -17.29 24.87
C LYS A 244 11.74 -15.95 24.41
N LYS A 245 11.95 -15.58 23.14
CA LYS A 245 11.38 -14.36 22.56
C LYS A 245 10.99 -14.61 21.10
N PRO A 246 9.72 -14.95 20.80
CA PRO A 246 9.29 -15.16 19.43
C PRO A 246 9.24 -13.83 18.66
N TYR A 247 9.68 -13.82 17.41
CA TYR A 247 9.72 -12.64 16.55
C TYR A 247 8.71 -12.77 15.40
N PHE A 248 7.60 -12.05 15.50
CA PHE A 248 6.53 -12.01 14.50
C PHE A 248 6.51 -10.69 13.74
N MET A 249 6.03 -10.71 12.50
CA MET A 249 5.79 -9.52 11.66
C MET A 249 4.48 -8.79 11.96
N PHE A 250 3.87 -9.09 13.10
CA PHE A 250 2.68 -8.45 13.61
C PHE A 250 2.69 -8.48 15.14
N LYS A 251 1.91 -7.59 15.75
CA LYS A 251 1.83 -7.50 17.20
C LYS A 251 0.90 -8.59 17.75
N THR A 252 1.39 -9.30 18.77
CA THR A 252 0.62 -10.33 19.47
C THR A 252 0.30 -9.95 20.91
N LYS A 253 -0.75 -10.55 21.46
CA LYS A 253 -1.09 -10.52 22.88
C LYS A 253 -1.15 -11.94 23.43
N VAL A 254 -0.75 -12.10 24.69
CA VAL A 254 -0.97 -13.34 25.44
C VAL A 254 -2.33 -13.27 26.13
N GLU A 255 -3.01 -14.42 26.25
CA GLU A 255 -4.27 -14.53 26.98
C GLU A 255 -4.06 -14.11 28.46
N SER A 256 -4.43 -12.87 28.80
CA SER A 256 -4.25 -12.31 30.15
C SER A 256 -5.40 -12.63 31.11
N ARG A 257 -6.49 -13.23 30.60
CA ARG A 257 -7.74 -13.40 31.34
C ARG A 257 -8.00 -14.88 31.56
N GLY A 258 -8.34 -15.24 32.80
CA GLY A 258 -8.83 -16.58 33.12
C GLY A 258 -10.00 -16.97 32.19
N PRO A 259 -10.24 -18.29 32.01
CA PRO A 259 -11.13 -18.86 30.97
C PRO A 259 -12.59 -18.39 30.99
N CYS A 260 -12.96 -17.52 31.94
CA CYS A 260 -14.33 -17.10 32.25
C CYS A 260 -14.69 -15.70 31.74
N LYS A 261 -13.71 -14.94 31.23
CA LYS A 261 -13.95 -13.57 30.73
C LYS A 261 -14.11 -13.51 29.20
N LYS A 262 -14.00 -14.65 28.53
CA LYS A 262 -14.12 -14.81 27.08
C LYS A 262 -14.84 -16.11 26.77
N MET A 263 -15.78 -16.07 25.85
CA MET A 263 -16.37 -17.23 25.20
C MET A 263 -15.92 -17.28 23.74
N VAL A 264 -15.68 -18.49 23.23
CA VAL A 264 -15.42 -18.74 21.82
C VAL A 264 -16.54 -19.62 21.26
N ALA A 265 -17.06 -19.26 20.09
CA ALA A 265 -17.95 -20.10 19.29
C ALA A 265 -17.32 -20.29 17.90
N PHE A 266 -17.42 -21.49 17.35
CA PHE A 266 -16.92 -21.81 16.00
C PHE A 266 -18.08 -21.97 15.03
N LEU A 267 -17.82 -21.73 13.75
CA LEU A 267 -18.81 -21.93 12.69
C LEU A 267 -19.37 -23.36 12.75
N ASP A 268 -20.68 -23.47 12.78
CA ASP A 268 -21.43 -24.72 12.75
C ASP A 268 -22.08 -24.96 11.39
N SER A 269 -22.74 -23.94 10.83
CA SER A 269 -23.43 -24.01 9.54
C SER A 269 -23.46 -22.65 8.84
N VAL A 270 -23.54 -22.66 7.52
CA VAL A 270 -23.64 -21.48 6.67
C VAL A 270 -24.62 -21.75 5.54
N ASP A 271 -25.54 -20.82 5.32
CA ASP A 271 -26.57 -20.88 4.30
C ASP A 271 -26.65 -19.55 3.55
N SER A 272 -27.11 -19.59 2.31
CA SER A 272 -27.36 -18.37 1.54
C SER A 272 -28.58 -18.48 0.62
N ASN A 273 -29.22 -17.34 0.37
CA ASN A 273 -30.34 -17.21 -0.55
C ASN A 273 -30.19 -15.86 -1.27
N GLY A 274 -29.75 -15.92 -2.53
CA GLY A 274 -29.36 -14.72 -3.28
C GLY A 274 -28.18 -13.99 -2.62
N ASP A 275 -28.38 -12.71 -2.31
CA ASP A 275 -27.40 -11.86 -1.64
C ASP A 275 -27.39 -12.04 -0.11
N LYS A 276 -28.35 -12.74 0.49
CA LYS A 276 -28.43 -12.92 1.94
C LYS A 276 -27.68 -14.16 2.39
N VAL A 277 -26.97 -14.01 3.51
CA VAL A 277 -26.14 -15.05 4.12
C VAL A 277 -26.46 -15.17 5.60
N TRP A 278 -26.61 -16.40 6.06
CA TRP A 278 -26.79 -16.76 7.47
C TRP A 278 -25.66 -17.68 7.88
N SER A 279 -25.08 -17.45 9.04
CA SER A 279 -24.08 -18.34 9.63
C SER A 279 -24.37 -18.54 11.10
N ASN A 280 -24.37 -19.80 11.53
CA ASN A 280 -24.60 -20.20 12.91
C ASN A 280 -23.26 -20.64 13.52
N TYR A 281 -23.05 -20.28 14.77
CA TYR A 281 -21.82 -20.56 15.52
C TYR A 281 -22.19 -21.20 16.85
N THR A 282 -21.55 -22.31 17.16
CA THR A 282 -21.80 -23.08 18.38
C THR A 282 -20.64 -22.89 19.35
N ARG A 283 -20.98 -22.70 20.63
CA ARG A 283 -20.01 -22.50 21.70
C ARG A 283 -19.04 -23.67 21.81
N HIS A 284 -17.76 -23.34 21.91
CA HIS A 284 -16.72 -24.31 22.28
C HIS A 284 -16.41 -24.22 23.78
N ARG A 285 -16.45 -25.38 24.45
CA ARG A 285 -16.15 -25.53 25.87
C ARG A 285 -14.84 -26.30 26.04
N VAL A 286 -13.86 -25.69 26.70
CA VAL A 286 -12.57 -26.33 26.99
C VAL A 286 -12.74 -27.29 28.17
N VAL A 287 -12.48 -28.58 27.95
CA VAL A 287 -12.57 -29.63 28.96
C VAL A 287 -11.62 -29.35 30.13
N GLY A 288 -12.09 -29.50 31.38
CA GLY A 288 -11.28 -29.35 32.59
C GLY A 288 -11.09 -27.91 33.11
N LYS A 289 -11.57 -26.88 32.39
CA LYS A 289 -11.60 -25.49 32.89
C LYS A 289 -13.02 -25.08 33.27
N THR A 290 -13.42 -25.36 34.51
CA THR A 290 -14.70 -24.89 35.06
C THR A 290 -14.57 -23.49 35.63
N CYS A 291 -15.47 -22.60 35.20
CA CYS A 291 -15.52 -21.25 35.72
C CYS A 291 -16.17 -21.21 37.11
N THR A 292 -15.35 -21.02 38.14
CA THR A 292 -15.78 -20.95 39.54
C THR A 292 -16.21 -19.54 39.98
N LYS A 293 -15.89 -18.49 39.21
CA LYS A 293 -16.35 -17.12 39.46
C LYS A 293 -17.70 -16.89 38.78
N ASP A 294 -18.59 -16.15 39.46
CA ASP A 294 -19.81 -15.58 38.89
C ASP A 294 -19.46 -14.62 37.73
N GLY A 295 -19.21 -15.17 36.55
CA GLY A 295 -19.03 -14.39 35.31
C GLY A 295 -20.36 -13.83 34.82
N ASN A 296 -20.31 -12.96 33.81
CA ASN A 296 -21.49 -12.42 33.15
C ASN A 296 -22.51 -13.53 32.81
N LYS A 297 -23.71 -13.46 33.41
CA LYS A 297 -24.78 -14.46 33.27
C LYS A 297 -25.14 -14.72 31.80
N VAL A 298 -25.03 -13.71 30.94
CA VAL A 298 -25.30 -13.83 29.50
C VAL A 298 -24.25 -14.70 28.83
N ILE A 299 -22.96 -14.43 29.04
CA ILE A 299 -21.87 -15.25 28.49
C ILE A 299 -21.94 -16.69 29.02
N LYS A 300 -22.38 -16.88 30.28
CA LYS A 300 -22.52 -18.21 30.88
C LYS A 300 -23.56 -19.07 30.15
N ASN A 301 -24.65 -18.47 29.69
CA ASN A 301 -25.78 -19.19 29.09
C ASN A 301 -25.84 -19.12 27.55
N LEU A 302 -24.95 -18.34 26.92
CA LEU A 302 -24.90 -18.20 25.46
C LEU A 302 -24.29 -19.45 24.83
N GLU A 303 -25.08 -20.21 24.07
CA GLU A 303 -24.62 -21.44 23.38
C GLU A 303 -24.53 -21.29 21.86
N GLU A 304 -25.40 -20.47 21.26
CA GLU A 304 -25.49 -20.29 19.81
C GLU A 304 -25.44 -18.80 19.46
N ILE A 305 -24.73 -18.45 18.40
CA ILE A 305 -24.73 -17.11 17.80
C ILE A 305 -25.10 -17.24 16.33
N ARG A 306 -26.07 -16.43 15.88
CA ARG A 306 -26.43 -16.33 14.46
C ARG A 306 -26.00 -14.98 13.91
N VAL A 307 -25.31 -15.00 12.78
CA VAL A 307 -24.88 -13.81 12.06
C VAL A 307 -25.61 -13.77 10.73
N HIS A 308 -26.32 -12.67 10.50
CA HIS A 308 -26.99 -12.38 9.24
C HIS A 308 -26.31 -11.21 8.53
N SER A 309 -25.95 -11.40 7.27
CA SER A 309 -25.30 -10.39 6.44
C SER A 309 -25.79 -10.48 4.99
N ARG A 310 -25.51 -9.43 4.22
CA ARG A 310 -25.50 -9.52 2.75
C ARG A 310 -24.11 -9.94 2.30
N LYS A 311 -23.97 -10.71 1.21
CA LYS A 311 -22.68 -11.05 0.59
C LYS A 311 -21.85 -9.79 0.39
N LEU A 312 -20.57 -9.86 0.73
CA LEU A 312 -19.68 -8.73 0.53
C LEU A 312 -19.31 -8.69 -0.96
N GLU A 313 -19.81 -7.68 -1.68
CA GLU A 313 -19.39 -7.47 -3.05
C GLU A 313 -17.91 -7.12 -3.09
N THR A 314 -17.17 -7.88 -3.87
CA THR A 314 -15.75 -7.74 -4.05
C THR A 314 -15.34 -6.46 -4.81
N ASN A 315 -16.24 -5.86 -5.58
CA ASN A 315 -15.99 -4.59 -6.30
C ASN A 315 -15.96 -3.37 -5.37
N THR A 316 -16.42 -3.50 -4.13
CA THR A 316 -16.40 -2.40 -3.15
C THR A 316 -15.06 -2.38 -2.41
N ARG A 317 -13.97 -2.10 -3.15
CA ARG A 317 -12.70 -1.69 -2.55
C ARG A 317 -12.95 -0.45 -1.71
N GLN A 318 -12.94 -0.68 -0.40
CA GLN A 318 -13.21 0.26 0.68
C GLN A 318 -14.54 0.98 0.51
N ILE A 319 -15.65 0.40 0.96
CA ILE A 319 -16.90 1.08 1.39
C ILE A 319 -17.94 -0.01 1.70
N SER A 320 -18.51 -0.04 2.91
CA SER A 320 -19.95 -0.32 3.12
C SER A 320 -20.38 -0.63 4.57
N THR A 321 -19.47 -0.79 5.55
CA THR A 321 -19.91 -0.88 6.96
C THR A 321 -20.15 0.50 7.60
N VAL A 322 -19.44 1.55 7.17
CA VAL A 322 -19.65 2.93 7.68
C VAL A 322 -20.63 3.73 6.83
N GLN A 323 -20.73 3.46 5.52
CA GLN A 323 -21.69 4.17 4.66
C GLN A 323 -23.15 3.82 4.97
N THR A 324 -23.47 2.61 5.43
CA THR A 324 -24.84 2.28 5.85
C THR A 324 -25.23 2.97 7.16
N GLN A 325 -24.29 3.23 8.07
CA GLN A 325 -24.56 4.04 9.27
C GLN A 325 -24.64 5.53 8.95
N ASN A 326 -23.79 6.05 8.04
CA ASN A 326 -23.84 7.44 7.61
C ASN A 326 -25.02 7.74 6.68
N GLN A 327 -25.50 6.81 5.84
CA GLN A 327 -26.74 6.98 5.09
C GLN A 327 -27.96 6.91 6.01
N LYS A 328 -27.97 6.02 7.02
CA LYS A 328 -29.01 6.02 8.07
C LYS A 328 -28.94 7.26 8.97
N GLN A 329 -27.74 7.83 9.24
CA GLN A 329 -27.59 9.09 9.95
C GLN A 329 -27.91 10.31 9.10
N LYS A 330 -27.64 10.28 7.79
CA LYS A 330 -28.00 11.35 6.83
C LYS A 330 -29.50 11.32 6.54
N GLN A 331 -30.14 10.14 6.49
CA GLN A 331 -31.60 10.01 6.55
C GLN A 331 -32.15 10.48 7.90
N ARG A 332 -31.55 10.11 9.05
CA ARG A 332 -31.99 10.62 10.37
C ARG A 332 -31.68 12.11 10.60
N GLN A 333 -30.67 12.69 9.96
CA GLN A 333 -30.34 14.12 10.04
C GLN A 333 -31.15 14.94 9.06
N ASN A 334 -31.43 14.44 7.85
CA ASN A 334 -32.38 15.09 6.93
C ASN A 334 -33.80 15.00 7.50
N GLN A 335 -34.16 13.86 8.12
CA GLN A 335 -35.43 13.72 8.83
C GLN A 335 -35.47 14.60 10.09
N LYS A 336 -34.35 14.81 10.80
CA LYS A 336 -34.28 15.80 11.92
C LYS A 336 -34.23 17.26 11.46
N SER A 337 -33.67 17.59 10.30
CA SER A 337 -33.65 18.96 9.77
C SER A 337 -34.99 19.32 9.11
N GLU A 338 -35.68 18.37 8.49
CA GLU A 338 -37.09 18.52 8.09
C GLU A 338 -38.01 18.63 9.30
N ILE A 339 -37.76 17.88 10.38
CA ILE A 339 -38.51 18.03 11.64
C ILE A 339 -38.19 19.40 12.30
N CYS A 340 -36.95 19.89 12.30
CA CYS A 340 -36.62 21.22 12.83
C CYS A 340 -37.12 22.38 11.96
N SER A 341 -37.30 22.22 10.65
CA SER A 341 -37.95 23.24 9.82
C SER A 341 -39.48 23.18 9.91
N GLN A 342 -40.07 22.01 10.21
CA GLN A 342 -41.51 21.87 10.48
C GLN A 342 -41.94 22.45 11.85
N TYR A 343 -41.11 22.38 12.89
CA TYR A 343 -41.46 22.97 14.21
C TYR A 343 -41.42 24.51 14.25
N SER A 344 -40.70 25.16 13.32
CA SER A 344 -40.76 26.62 13.14
C SER A 344 -42.05 27.05 12.44
N SER A 345 -42.51 26.29 11.45
CA SER A 345 -43.74 26.58 10.70
C SER A 345 -45.03 26.20 11.43
N ILE A 346 -45.02 25.13 12.25
CA ILE A 346 -46.18 24.70 13.05
C ILE A 346 -46.45 25.66 14.22
N SER A 347 -45.42 26.29 14.79
CA SER A 347 -45.58 27.29 15.86
C SER A 347 -46.29 28.55 15.38
N ILE A 348 -46.10 28.96 14.12
CA ILE A 348 -46.79 30.13 13.55
C ILE A 348 -48.25 29.82 13.21
N VAL A 349 -48.53 28.62 12.67
CA VAL A 349 -49.90 28.21 12.32
C VAL A 349 -50.75 27.92 13.56
N THR A 350 -50.15 27.39 14.63
CA THR A 350 -50.85 27.10 15.88
C THR A 350 -51.18 28.39 16.66
N VAL A 351 -50.30 29.39 16.61
CA VAL A 351 -50.57 30.73 17.20
C VAL A 351 -51.68 31.47 16.43
N ILE A 352 -51.75 31.33 15.10
CA ILE A 352 -52.83 31.93 14.30
C ILE A 352 -54.18 31.22 14.53
N ILE A 353 -54.19 29.88 14.66
CA ILE A 353 -55.43 29.13 14.95
C ILE A 353 -55.94 29.39 16.37
N ILE A 354 -55.05 29.53 17.37
CA ILE A 354 -55.43 29.87 18.75
C ILE A 354 -55.96 31.31 18.85
N LEU A 355 -55.42 32.27 18.08
CA LEU A 355 -55.94 33.64 18.01
C LEU A 355 -57.30 33.75 17.29
N VAL A 356 -57.57 32.86 16.34
CA VAL A 356 -58.89 32.80 15.68
C VAL A 356 -59.92 32.09 16.56
N PHE A 357 -59.55 31.06 17.32
CA PHE A 357 -60.45 30.38 18.25
C PHE A 357 -60.76 31.19 19.53
N SER A 358 -59.85 32.05 19.99
CA SER A 358 -60.08 32.90 21.16
C SER A 358 -61.06 34.05 20.93
N MET A 359 -61.43 34.35 19.67
CA MET A 359 -62.47 35.33 19.35
C MET A 359 -63.89 34.75 19.29
N PHE A 360 -64.06 33.43 19.47
CA PHE A 360 -65.38 32.77 19.34
C PHE A 360 -65.84 32.01 20.60
N SER A 361 -65.20 32.21 21.76
CA SER A 361 -65.61 31.57 23.02
C SER A 361 -65.94 32.59 24.11
N SER A 362 -67.14 33.14 24.04
CA SER A 362 -67.83 33.67 25.22
C SER A 362 -69.33 33.49 25.05
N SER A 363 -69.90 32.55 25.81
CA SER A 363 -71.13 32.69 26.61
C SER A 363 -71.81 31.33 26.81
N ASN A 364 -71.87 30.90 28.07
CA ASN A 364 -72.74 29.84 28.57
C ASN A 364 -74.22 30.22 28.36
N THR A 365 -75.10 29.26 28.06
CA THR A 365 -76.15 28.71 28.97
C THR A 365 -77.28 27.95 28.22
N ILE A 366 -77.67 26.81 28.81
CA ILE A 366 -78.99 26.18 29.09
C ILE A 366 -80.23 26.47 28.18
N GLU A 367 -80.90 25.34 27.85
CA GLU A 367 -82.24 24.98 27.30
C GLU A 367 -83.30 26.00 26.80
N MET A 368 -83.79 25.69 25.56
CA MET A 368 -85.08 25.80 24.79
C MET A 368 -86.34 26.56 25.34
N PRO A 369 -87.38 26.97 24.54
CA PRO A 369 -87.75 26.60 23.14
C PRO A 369 -88.36 27.70 22.17
N MET A 370 -88.57 27.29 20.89
CA MET A 370 -89.53 27.71 19.80
C MET A 370 -89.59 29.14 19.17
N VAL A 371 -89.16 29.23 17.87
CA VAL A 371 -89.79 29.72 16.59
C VAL A 371 -90.57 31.08 16.55
N PRO A 372 -90.63 31.92 15.45
CA PRO A 372 -90.20 31.78 14.03
C PRO A 372 -89.44 32.96 13.34
N ARG A 373 -88.85 32.61 12.17
CA ARG A 373 -88.65 33.33 10.88
C ARG A 373 -88.39 34.85 10.89
N PHE A 374 -87.30 35.31 10.24
CA PHE A 374 -87.37 36.34 9.19
C PHE A 374 -86.03 36.43 8.38
N ILE A 375 -86.19 36.36 7.05
CA ILE A 375 -85.42 36.90 5.91
C ILE A 375 -83.93 36.55 5.66
N HIS A 376 -83.80 35.97 4.47
CA HIS A 376 -82.68 35.74 3.56
C HIS A 376 -81.76 36.96 3.32
N THR A 377 -80.45 36.80 3.58
CA THR A 377 -79.40 37.60 2.93
C THR A 377 -78.31 36.67 2.41
N GLN A 378 -78.00 36.80 1.11
CA GLN A 378 -77.03 35.99 0.37
C GLN A 378 -75.61 36.26 0.88
N ASN A 379 -75.03 35.30 1.59
CA ASN A 379 -73.65 35.37 2.06
C ASN A 379 -72.68 35.00 0.91
N ARG A 380 -72.31 36.00 0.09
CA ARG A 380 -71.22 35.91 -0.91
C ARG A 380 -69.87 35.44 -0.33
N LEU A 381 -69.72 35.45 0.99
CA LEU A 381 -68.56 34.94 1.71
C LEU A 381 -68.44 33.41 1.65
N LYS A 382 -69.56 32.67 1.65
CA LYS A 382 -69.55 31.21 1.56
C LYS A 382 -69.09 30.74 0.19
N ASP A 383 -69.53 31.42 -0.86
CA ASP A 383 -69.13 31.10 -2.24
C ASP A 383 -67.65 31.42 -2.47
N LEU A 384 -67.13 32.53 -1.92
CA LEU A 384 -65.71 32.88 -1.94
C LEU A 384 -64.83 31.85 -1.21
N LEU A 385 -65.28 31.36 -0.05
CA LEU A 385 -64.56 30.33 0.71
C LEU A 385 -64.60 28.96 0.00
N LEU A 386 -65.69 28.64 -0.70
CA LEU A 386 -65.79 27.42 -1.50
C LEU A 386 -64.89 27.47 -2.74
N ILE A 387 -64.80 28.63 -3.41
CA ILE A 387 -63.90 28.86 -4.54
C ILE A 387 -62.43 28.79 -4.09
N PHE A 388 -62.09 29.37 -2.95
CA PHE A 388 -60.73 29.28 -2.42
C PHE A 388 -60.34 27.84 -2.04
N SER A 389 -61.25 27.10 -1.39
CA SER A 389 -61.06 25.69 -1.04
C SER A 389 -60.86 24.82 -2.29
N THR A 390 -61.67 25.02 -3.33
CA THR A 390 -61.56 24.26 -4.58
C THR A 390 -60.26 24.57 -5.33
N LEU A 391 -59.81 25.84 -5.36
CA LEU A 391 -58.52 26.21 -5.96
C LEU A 391 -57.32 25.59 -5.23
N VAL A 392 -57.37 25.52 -3.89
CA VAL A 392 -56.32 24.86 -3.10
C VAL A 392 -56.28 23.35 -3.37
N ILE A 393 -57.44 22.70 -3.51
CA ILE A 393 -57.51 21.27 -3.84
C ILE A 393 -56.95 21.01 -5.24
N PHE A 394 -57.29 21.81 -6.25
CA PHE A 394 -56.73 21.68 -7.60
C PHE A 394 -55.22 21.92 -7.62
N TYR A 395 -54.71 22.88 -6.84
CA TYR A 395 -53.27 23.12 -6.70
C TYR A 395 -52.53 21.94 -6.06
N LEU A 396 -53.12 21.31 -5.05
CA LEU A 396 -52.56 20.11 -4.42
C LEU A 396 -52.59 18.88 -5.36
N ILE A 397 -53.65 18.72 -6.15
CA ILE A 397 -53.73 17.66 -7.18
C ILE A 397 -52.70 17.92 -8.29
N PHE A 398 -52.49 19.17 -8.71
CA PHE A 398 -51.46 19.54 -9.67
C PHE A 398 -50.04 19.23 -9.15
N LEU A 399 -49.76 19.53 -7.88
CA LEU A 399 -48.51 19.17 -7.22
C LEU A 399 -48.31 17.65 -7.13
N LEU A 400 -49.37 16.88 -6.85
CA LEU A 400 -49.34 15.42 -6.83
C LEU A 400 -49.17 14.81 -8.22
N HIS A 401 -49.70 15.44 -9.27
CA HIS A 401 -49.56 15.00 -10.66
C HIS A 401 -48.16 15.28 -11.24
N HIS A 402 -47.46 16.29 -10.73
CA HIS A 402 -46.08 16.60 -11.12
C HIS A 402 -44.99 15.81 -10.38
N ILE A 403 -45.36 14.96 -9.41
CA ILE A 403 -44.45 13.93 -8.88
C ILE A 403 -44.45 12.76 -9.86
N HIS A 404 -43.73 12.95 -10.98
CA HIS A 404 -43.44 11.86 -11.90
C HIS A 404 -42.55 10.82 -11.20
N THR A 405 -43.10 9.62 -11.02
CA THR A 405 -42.31 8.41 -10.77
C THR A 405 -41.44 8.12 -11.99
N PRO A 406 -40.10 8.06 -11.89
CA PRO A 406 -39.29 7.57 -12.99
C PRO A 406 -39.55 6.07 -13.14
N LYS A 407 -40.33 5.70 -14.17
CA LYS A 407 -40.41 4.31 -14.65
C LYS A 407 -39.11 4.01 -15.40
N THR A 408 -38.15 3.38 -14.73
CA THR A 408 -36.99 2.78 -15.38
C THR A 408 -37.39 1.46 -16.04
N SER A 409 -37.68 1.50 -17.34
CA SER A 409 -37.66 0.29 -18.17
C SER A 409 -36.21 -0.14 -18.37
N PHE A 410 -35.81 -1.25 -17.73
CA PHE A 410 -34.55 -1.93 -18.02
C PHE A 410 -34.64 -2.56 -19.41
N ASN A 411 -33.84 -2.06 -20.35
CA ASN A 411 -33.56 -2.71 -21.62
C ASN A 411 -32.09 -3.17 -21.56
N PRO A 412 -31.78 -4.48 -21.57
CA PRO A 412 -30.41 -4.95 -21.48
C PRO A 412 -29.79 -4.87 -22.88
N ASN A 413 -28.90 -3.92 -23.09
CA ASN A 413 -27.95 -3.99 -24.20
C ASN A 413 -26.52 -3.86 -23.64
N PRO A 414 -25.64 -4.84 -23.86
CA PRO A 414 -24.33 -4.90 -23.23
C PRO A 414 -23.33 -4.11 -24.08
N ASN A 415 -23.27 -2.80 -23.90
CA ASN A 415 -22.10 -2.03 -24.31
C ASN A 415 -21.40 -1.57 -23.03
N PHE A 416 -20.28 -2.23 -22.74
CA PHE A 416 -19.29 -1.85 -21.73
C PHE A 416 -18.80 -0.43 -22.01
N SER A 417 -19.51 0.56 -21.48
CA SER A 417 -18.97 1.90 -21.30
C SER A 417 -17.99 1.81 -20.13
N GLN A 418 -16.70 1.74 -20.45
CA GLN A 418 -15.63 2.01 -19.50
C GLN A 418 -15.98 3.32 -18.78
N THR A 419 -16.21 3.25 -17.47
CA THR A 419 -16.27 4.45 -16.64
C THR A 419 -14.94 5.17 -16.83
N PRO A 420 -14.91 6.43 -17.27
CA PRO A 420 -13.66 7.16 -17.38
C PRO A 420 -13.07 7.25 -15.97
N SER A 421 -11.86 6.72 -15.81
CA SER A 421 -11.04 6.94 -14.64
C SER A 421 -10.93 8.45 -14.44
N ILE A 422 -11.53 8.97 -13.37
CA ILE A 422 -11.31 10.36 -12.96
C ILE A 422 -9.87 10.41 -12.45
N THR A 423 -8.90 10.60 -13.34
CA THR A 423 -7.58 11.11 -12.98
C THR A 423 -7.80 12.56 -12.57
N THR A 424 -8.17 12.80 -11.31
CA THR A 424 -8.13 14.16 -10.76
C THR A 424 -6.68 14.60 -10.80
N ASN A 425 -6.36 15.61 -11.59
CA ASN A 425 -5.03 16.21 -11.61
C ASN A 425 -4.73 16.73 -10.20
N LEU A 426 -3.96 15.98 -9.41
CA LEU A 426 -3.60 16.33 -8.04
C LEU A 426 -2.34 17.19 -8.09
N SER A 427 -2.42 18.36 -7.49
CA SER A 427 -1.32 19.30 -7.33
C SER A 427 -1.10 19.64 -5.85
N ILE A 428 0.03 20.29 -5.53
CA ILE A 428 0.39 20.66 -4.17
C ILE A 428 -0.67 21.52 -3.46
N SER A 429 -1.45 22.33 -4.19
CA SER A 429 -2.51 23.18 -3.62
C SER A 429 -3.68 22.37 -3.04
N HIS A 430 -3.82 21.09 -3.39
CA HIS A 430 -4.84 20.20 -2.85
C HIS A 430 -4.38 19.46 -1.58
N VAL A 431 -3.12 19.66 -1.16
CA VAL A 431 -2.50 18.98 -0.03
C VAL A 431 -2.24 20.00 1.07
N PHE A 432 -2.73 19.74 2.27
CA PHE A 432 -2.55 20.61 3.43
C PHE A 432 -1.64 19.98 4.46
N PHE A 433 -0.49 20.60 4.73
CA PHE A 433 0.50 20.14 5.70
C PHE A 433 0.25 20.71 7.08
N SER A 434 0.38 19.89 8.11
CA SER A 434 0.23 20.27 9.51
C SER A 434 1.41 19.74 10.31
N ILE A 435 2.23 20.67 10.79
CA ILE A 435 3.52 20.37 11.41
C ILE A 435 3.41 20.54 12.93
N ALA A 436 3.64 19.45 13.66
CA ALA A 436 3.71 19.46 15.10
C ALA A 436 5.09 19.92 15.56
N ALA A 437 5.13 20.95 16.40
CA ALA A 437 6.37 21.57 16.84
C ALA A 437 6.32 21.92 18.35
N SER A 438 7.50 22.21 18.92
CA SER A 438 7.62 22.84 20.24
C SER A 438 8.28 24.20 20.10
N SER A 439 7.74 25.21 20.79
CA SER A 439 8.28 26.56 20.90
C SER A 439 9.76 26.57 21.28
N SER A 440 10.21 25.62 22.11
CA SER A 440 11.59 25.50 22.58
C SER A 440 12.58 25.01 21.53
N SER A 441 12.14 24.21 20.55
CA SER A 441 13.00 23.63 19.50
C SER A 441 12.79 24.25 18.12
N PHE A 442 11.67 24.94 17.91
CA PHE A 442 11.21 25.35 16.60
C PHE A 442 12.22 26.22 15.85
N SER A 443 12.83 27.22 16.50
CA SER A 443 13.80 28.10 15.82
C SER A 443 15.00 27.35 15.25
N ASN A 444 15.43 26.26 15.90
CA ASN A 444 16.54 25.42 15.43
C ASN A 444 16.12 24.45 14.31
N ARG A 445 14.82 24.16 14.20
CA ARG A 445 14.25 23.18 13.25
C ARG A 445 13.57 23.84 12.04
N LEU A 446 13.19 25.11 12.14
CA LEU A 446 12.65 25.91 11.04
C LEU A 446 13.46 25.82 9.74
N PRO A 447 14.81 25.78 9.74
CA PRO A 447 15.57 25.59 8.51
C PRO A 447 15.20 24.31 7.74
N TYR A 448 14.84 23.20 8.40
CA TYR A 448 14.41 21.98 7.71
C TYR A 448 13.06 22.15 7.02
N ILE A 449 12.14 22.91 7.61
CA ILE A 449 10.84 23.23 7.02
C ILE A 449 11.01 24.12 5.78
N ASN A 450 11.91 25.11 5.85
CA ASN A 450 12.19 26.04 4.76
C ASN A 450 12.71 25.37 3.47
N LEU A 451 13.23 24.13 3.55
CA LEU A 451 13.72 23.39 2.38
C LEU A 451 12.60 22.97 1.43
N TRP A 452 11.42 22.64 1.97
CA TRP A 452 10.32 22.06 1.19
C TRP A 452 9.05 22.92 1.21
N TYR A 453 8.92 23.83 2.19
CA TYR A 453 7.83 24.80 2.23
C TYR A 453 8.09 25.96 1.26
N LYS A 454 7.14 26.22 0.37
CA LYS A 454 7.17 27.37 -0.55
C LYS A 454 6.02 28.32 -0.20
N PRO A 455 6.31 29.56 0.23
CA PRO A 455 5.28 30.57 0.48
C PRO A 455 4.34 30.73 -0.73
N ASN A 456 3.05 30.93 -0.48
CA ASN A 456 1.99 31.07 -1.49
C ASN A 456 1.70 29.85 -2.38
N SER A 457 2.50 28.78 -2.31
CA SER A 457 2.28 27.55 -3.09
C SER A 457 1.95 26.34 -2.22
N THR A 458 2.59 26.21 -1.06
CA THR A 458 2.39 25.09 -0.15
C THR A 458 1.39 25.49 0.93
N ASN A 459 0.26 24.79 1.04
CA ASN A 459 -0.66 24.97 2.15
C ASN A 459 -0.10 24.28 3.38
N ALA A 460 0.37 25.03 4.38
CA ALA A 460 0.96 24.48 5.58
C ALA A 460 0.62 25.32 6.82
N VAL A 461 0.67 24.69 7.99
CA VAL A 461 0.60 25.35 9.29
C VAL A 461 1.51 24.65 10.28
N VAL A 462 2.08 25.41 11.20
CA VAL A 462 2.87 24.89 12.33
C VAL A 462 2.08 25.08 13.62
N PHE A 463 1.97 24.03 14.44
CA PHE A 463 1.33 24.05 15.74
C PHE A 463 2.36 23.96 16.88
N LEU A 464 2.49 25.02 17.66
CA LEU A 464 3.34 25.09 18.84
C LEU A 464 2.58 24.77 20.14
N ASP A 465 3.35 24.44 21.18
CA ASP A 465 2.85 24.28 22.55
C ASP A 465 2.60 25.63 23.22
N ASP A 466 3.49 26.59 23.00
CA ASP A 466 3.45 27.93 23.56
C ASP A 466 3.72 29.01 22.48
N PRO A 467 3.28 30.26 22.68
CA PRO A 467 3.57 31.35 21.77
C PRO A 467 5.07 31.70 21.76
N ILE A 468 5.58 32.14 20.60
CA ILE A 468 6.96 32.61 20.42
C ILE A 468 6.99 34.09 20.00
N SER A 469 8.09 34.80 20.34
CA SER A 469 8.28 36.19 19.90
C SER A 469 8.51 36.26 18.38
N ILE A 470 7.68 37.02 17.68
CA ILE A 470 7.67 37.18 16.20
C ILE A 470 8.99 37.74 15.67
N SER A 471 9.76 38.44 16.50
CA SER A 471 11.10 38.96 16.15
C SER A 471 12.12 37.90 15.76
N THR A 472 11.83 36.62 15.98
CA THR A 472 12.71 35.48 15.68
C THR A 472 12.41 34.78 14.34
N LEU A 473 11.38 35.21 13.61
CA LEU A 473 10.85 34.49 12.44
C LEU A 473 11.30 35.13 11.12
N SER A 474 11.82 34.32 10.21
CA SER A 474 12.03 34.73 8.82
C SER A 474 10.69 34.88 8.09
N VAL A 475 10.66 35.73 7.06
CA VAL A 475 9.50 35.92 6.15
C VAL A 475 9.07 34.61 5.46
N SER A 476 9.88 33.55 5.52
CA SER A 476 9.69 32.28 4.82
C SER A 476 9.01 31.17 5.62
N SER A 477 8.58 31.39 6.88
CA SER A 477 7.93 30.35 7.69
C SER A 477 6.46 30.12 7.29
N PRO A 478 5.91 28.89 7.43
CA PRO A 478 4.47 28.68 7.44
C PRO A 478 3.79 29.48 8.57
N PRO A 479 2.48 29.77 8.46
CA PRO A 479 1.68 30.30 9.56
C PRO A 479 1.85 29.47 10.83
N ILE A 480 2.01 30.15 11.97
CA ILE A 480 2.25 29.53 13.27
C ILE A 480 1.01 29.74 14.15
N LEU A 481 0.51 28.65 14.72
CA LEU A 481 -0.62 28.64 15.65
C LEU A 481 -0.20 27.98 16.97
N VAL A 482 -0.83 28.41 18.06
CA VAL A 482 -0.75 27.68 19.34
C VAL A 482 -1.82 26.59 19.32
N SER A 483 -1.46 25.39 19.76
CA SER A 483 -2.38 24.25 19.79
C SER A 483 -3.55 24.48 20.74
N SER A 484 -4.71 23.90 20.44
CA SER A 484 -5.89 23.97 21.32
C SER A 484 -5.61 23.37 22.71
N ASP A 485 -6.32 23.85 23.73
CA ASP A 485 -6.22 23.30 25.09
C ASP A 485 -6.64 21.81 25.13
N THR A 486 -5.78 21.01 25.76
CA THR A 486 -5.96 19.57 25.95
C THR A 486 -6.06 19.15 27.41
N SER A 487 -6.16 20.11 28.34
CA SER A 487 -6.28 19.89 29.80
C SER A 487 -7.37 18.89 30.18
N LYS A 488 -8.50 18.89 29.46
CA LYS A 488 -9.66 18.01 29.68
C LYS A 488 -9.43 16.52 29.40
N PHE A 489 -8.39 16.15 28.66
CA PHE A 489 -8.18 14.76 28.23
C PHE A 489 -7.30 13.99 29.23
N PRO A 490 -7.70 12.82 29.74
CA PRO A 490 -6.87 12.06 30.69
C PRO A 490 -5.55 11.57 30.06
N TYR A 491 -4.47 11.51 30.84
CA TYR A 491 -3.20 10.88 30.46
C TYR A 491 -2.69 10.03 31.61
N SER A 492 -2.41 8.75 31.35
CA SER A 492 -2.09 7.78 32.40
C SER A 492 -0.86 6.92 32.08
N PHE A 493 -0.07 7.28 31.05
CA PHE A 493 1.15 6.54 30.73
C PHE A 493 2.30 7.02 31.66
N PRO A 494 2.89 6.16 32.52
CA PRO A 494 3.77 6.60 33.60
C PRO A 494 5.09 7.28 33.20
N ALA A 495 5.60 7.02 31.99
CA ALA A 495 6.91 7.51 31.53
C ALA A 495 6.85 8.29 30.22
N GLY A 496 5.70 8.89 29.92
CA GLY A 496 5.47 9.60 28.66
C GLY A 496 5.06 11.05 28.89
N ARG A 497 5.05 11.85 27.83
CA ARG A 497 4.72 13.28 27.91
C ARG A 497 3.26 13.51 27.54
N ARG A 498 2.57 14.30 28.36
CA ARG A 498 1.18 14.73 28.11
C ARG A 498 1.00 15.48 26.78
N SER A 499 2.07 16.13 26.29
CA SER A 499 2.12 16.77 24.97
C SER A 499 1.73 15.82 23.82
N ALA A 500 1.84 14.50 23.98
CA ALA A 500 1.35 13.53 23.00
C ALA A 500 -0.15 13.67 22.71
N ILE A 501 -0.97 14.13 23.66
CA ILE A 501 -2.40 14.39 23.43
C ILE A 501 -2.57 15.63 22.55
N ARG A 502 -1.82 16.71 22.83
CA ARG A 502 -1.77 17.93 22.02
C ARG A 502 -1.45 17.58 20.56
N ILE A 503 -0.38 16.82 20.35
CA ILE A 503 0.06 16.43 19.00
C ILE A 503 -1.01 15.60 18.29
N ALA A 504 -1.64 14.61 18.95
CA ALA A 504 -2.75 13.88 18.33
C ALA A 504 -3.94 14.79 18.00
N ARG A 505 -4.21 15.80 18.84
CA ARG A 505 -5.38 16.68 18.69
C ARG A 505 -5.25 17.67 17.53
N ILE A 506 -4.03 17.92 17.04
CA ILE A 506 -3.73 18.72 15.84
C ILE A 506 -4.52 18.25 14.62
N VAL A 507 -4.81 16.95 14.48
CA VAL A 507 -5.61 16.42 13.36
C VAL A 507 -6.96 17.12 13.25
N LYS A 508 -7.67 17.28 14.36
CA LYS A 508 -8.95 17.97 14.36
C LYS A 508 -8.78 19.49 14.30
N ASP A 509 -7.76 20.06 14.95
CA ASP A 509 -7.50 21.52 14.86
C ASP A 509 -7.24 21.95 13.41
N THR A 510 -6.47 21.14 12.68
CA THR A 510 -6.18 21.34 11.25
C THR A 510 -7.47 21.25 10.42
N PHE A 511 -8.29 20.21 10.65
CA PHE A 511 -9.54 20.06 9.91
C PHE A 511 -10.50 21.23 10.16
N ASP A 512 -10.66 21.65 11.42
CA ASP A 512 -11.52 22.77 11.79
C ASP A 512 -11.00 24.09 11.19
N LEU A 513 -9.67 24.32 11.19
CA LEU A 513 -9.04 25.46 10.53
C LEU A 513 -9.34 25.50 9.03
N VAL A 514 -9.04 24.42 8.31
CA VAL A 514 -9.22 24.32 6.84
C VAL A 514 -10.68 24.52 6.45
N LYS A 515 -11.61 23.96 7.24
CA LYS A 515 -13.05 24.14 7.05
C LYS A 515 -13.47 25.60 7.23
N ASN A 516 -12.96 26.30 8.24
CA ASN A 516 -13.34 27.67 8.55
C ASN A 516 -12.76 28.69 7.56
N VAL A 517 -11.57 28.41 6.99
CA VAL A 517 -10.90 29.27 5.99
C VAL A 517 -11.36 28.95 4.56
N ASN A 518 -12.30 28.00 4.38
CA ASN A 518 -12.91 27.62 3.09
C ASN A 518 -11.88 27.19 2.03
N PHE A 519 -10.87 26.43 2.43
CA PHE A 519 -9.97 25.70 1.52
C PHE A 519 -10.71 24.51 0.89
N ASN A 520 -11.75 24.80 0.10
CA ASN A 520 -12.72 23.83 -0.41
C ASN A 520 -12.15 22.74 -1.32
N ASP A 521 -10.93 22.92 -1.83
CA ASP A 521 -10.28 21.96 -2.72
C ASP A 521 -9.17 21.14 -2.02
N THR A 522 -9.12 21.16 -0.68
CA THR A 522 -8.20 20.27 0.07
C THR A 522 -8.67 18.82 -0.03
N ARG A 523 -7.86 17.98 -0.66
CA ARG A 523 -8.13 16.54 -0.88
C ARG A 523 -7.34 15.66 0.09
N TRP A 524 -6.19 16.13 0.57
CA TRP A 524 -5.31 15.40 1.47
C TRP A 524 -4.79 16.28 2.61
N PHE A 525 -4.75 15.70 3.81
CA PHE A 525 -4.17 16.30 5.01
C PHE A 525 -2.92 15.51 5.39
N VAL A 526 -1.75 16.16 5.39
CA VAL A 526 -0.46 15.54 5.71
C VAL A 526 0.02 16.04 7.07
N PHE A 527 0.44 15.13 7.93
CA PHE A 527 0.91 15.41 9.27
C PHE A 527 2.37 14.97 9.41
N GLY A 528 3.17 15.75 10.13
CA GLY A 528 4.56 15.41 10.46
C GLY A 528 5.12 16.31 11.57
N ASP A 529 6.35 16.04 11.98
CA ASP A 529 7.05 16.81 13.02
C ASP A 529 7.95 17.91 12.41
N ASP A 530 8.39 18.88 13.22
CA ASP A 530 9.25 20.00 12.78
C ASP A 530 10.67 19.60 12.35
N ASP A 531 11.11 18.38 12.65
CA ASP A 531 12.33 17.72 12.15
C ASP A 531 12.05 16.70 11.04
N THR A 532 10.89 16.81 10.38
CA THR A 532 10.52 16.01 9.21
C THR A 532 10.70 16.82 7.93
N VAL A 533 11.46 16.28 6.99
CA VAL A 533 11.69 16.88 5.67
C VAL A 533 10.85 16.14 4.63
N PHE A 534 9.92 16.84 3.98
CA PHE A 534 9.03 16.26 2.96
C PHE A 534 9.55 16.50 1.53
N PHE A 535 9.38 15.49 0.67
CA PHE A 535 9.66 15.57 -0.77
C PHE A 535 8.33 15.78 -1.50
N THR A 536 7.86 17.03 -1.49
CA THR A 536 6.46 17.40 -1.81
C THR A 536 6.01 16.98 -3.22
N ASP A 537 6.86 17.12 -4.24
CA ASP A 537 6.57 16.67 -5.60
C ASP A 537 6.31 15.15 -5.67
N ASN A 538 7.12 14.34 -4.97
CA ASN A 538 6.94 12.89 -4.92
C ASN A 538 5.70 12.52 -4.11
N LEU A 539 5.46 13.20 -3.00
CA LEU A 539 4.28 12.97 -2.16
C LEU A 539 2.98 13.22 -2.93
N VAL A 540 2.88 14.33 -3.65
CA VAL A 540 1.70 14.63 -4.50
C VAL A 540 1.50 13.53 -5.55
N ARG A 541 2.57 13.09 -6.21
CA ARG A 541 2.49 12.02 -7.22
C ARG A 541 2.09 10.67 -6.62
N VAL A 542 2.60 10.31 -5.44
CA VAL A 542 2.21 9.05 -4.78
C VAL A 542 0.75 9.10 -4.33
N LEU A 543 0.29 10.22 -3.79
CA LEU A 543 -1.11 10.37 -3.37
C LEU A 543 -2.11 10.34 -4.53
N SER A 544 -1.68 10.67 -5.76
CA SER A 544 -2.56 10.58 -6.94
C SER A 544 -2.86 9.14 -7.38
N LYS A 545 -2.18 8.13 -6.81
CA LYS A 545 -2.56 6.70 -6.97
C LYS A 545 -3.94 6.39 -6.37
N TYR A 546 -4.40 7.20 -5.43
CA TYR A 546 -5.56 6.91 -4.59
C TYR A 546 -6.74 7.83 -4.92
N ASP A 547 -7.93 7.25 -4.90
CA ASP A 547 -9.18 7.99 -5.00
C ASP A 547 -9.42 8.79 -3.71
N CYS A 548 -9.21 10.11 -3.76
CA CYS A 548 -9.31 10.98 -2.58
C CYS A 548 -10.71 11.06 -1.96
N GLU A 549 -11.76 10.58 -2.65
CA GLU A 549 -13.12 10.51 -2.12
C GLU A 549 -13.36 9.27 -1.23
N LYS A 550 -12.41 8.33 -1.21
CA LYS A 550 -12.42 7.17 -0.31
C LYS A 550 -11.64 7.45 0.97
N TRP A 551 -11.71 6.50 1.91
CA TRP A 551 -11.10 6.63 3.23
C TRP A 551 -9.71 6.00 3.23
N TYR A 552 -8.69 6.84 3.08
CA TYR A 552 -7.29 6.44 3.11
C TYR A 552 -6.53 7.04 4.29
N TYR A 553 -5.84 6.16 5.01
CA TYR A 553 -4.79 6.46 5.98
C TYR A 553 -3.46 5.95 5.42
N VAL A 554 -2.62 6.86 4.92
CA VAL A 554 -1.41 6.53 4.15
C VAL A 554 -0.17 6.89 4.96
N GLY A 555 0.81 6.01 5.02
CA GLY A 555 2.08 6.23 5.71
C GLY A 555 2.91 4.95 5.76
N TYR A 556 3.89 4.88 6.65
CA TYR A 556 4.70 3.67 6.82
C TYR A 556 5.10 3.40 8.27
N ASN A 557 5.51 2.17 8.53
CA ASN A 557 6.00 1.74 9.82
C ASN A 557 7.48 2.12 10.03
N SER A 558 7.99 1.91 11.23
CA SER A 558 9.39 2.23 11.57
C SER A 558 10.36 1.22 10.93
N GLU A 559 11.56 1.66 10.57
CA GLU A 559 12.66 0.78 10.16
C GLU A 559 13.17 -0.10 11.31
N SER A 560 12.81 0.23 12.57
CA SER A 560 13.12 -0.59 13.74
C SER A 560 12.02 -1.61 14.02
N PHE A 561 12.40 -2.90 13.97
CA PHE A 561 11.50 -3.98 14.33
C PHE A 561 10.96 -3.82 15.76
N GLU A 562 11.80 -3.42 16.72
CA GLU A 562 11.40 -3.28 18.12
C GLU A 562 10.37 -2.17 18.34
N GLN A 563 10.44 -1.08 17.56
CA GLN A 563 9.43 -0.02 17.63
C GLN A 563 8.07 -0.52 17.12
N ASN A 564 8.07 -1.29 16.03
CA ASN A 564 6.86 -1.90 15.49
C ASN A 564 6.27 -2.96 16.43
N GLU A 565 7.11 -3.84 17.00
CA GLU A 565 6.71 -4.83 18.00
C GLU A 565 6.07 -4.15 19.22
N LYS A 566 6.68 -3.06 19.70
CA LYS A 566 6.20 -2.32 20.87
C LYS A 566 4.89 -1.59 20.61
N TYR A 567 4.78 -0.87 19.48
CA TYR A 567 3.65 0.00 19.19
C TYR A 567 2.63 -0.68 18.28
N SER A 568 2.91 -0.80 16.98
CA SER A 568 2.12 -1.55 16.01
C SER A 568 2.86 -1.63 14.67
N PHE A 569 2.64 -2.70 13.90
CA PHE A 569 3.07 -2.82 12.50
C PHE A 569 2.06 -2.17 11.52
N ASP A 570 0.85 -1.83 12.00
CA ASP A 570 -0.25 -1.26 11.22
C ASP A 570 -0.48 0.23 11.49
N MET A 571 0.48 0.89 12.14
CA MET A 571 0.46 2.31 12.47
C MET A 571 1.46 3.06 11.59
N ALA A 572 1.04 4.18 10.99
CA ALA A 572 2.00 5.14 10.45
C ALA A 572 2.67 5.86 11.60
N PHE A 573 4.00 5.89 11.61
CA PHE A 573 4.76 6.65 12.61
C PHE A 573 4.74 8.14 12.25
N GLY A 574 4.43 8.98 13.22
CA GLY A 574 4.13 10.41 13.01
C GLY A 574 5.33 11.22 12.56
N GLY A 575 6.53 10.86 13.02
CA GLY A 575 7.78 11.49 12.61
C GLY A 575 8.12 11.23 11.14
N GLY A 576 7.89 10.02 10.64
CA GLY A 576 7.94 9.72 9.20
C GLY A 576 6.86 10.46 8.44
N GLY A 577 5.76 10.83 9.10
CA GLY A 577 4.64 11.54 8.52
C GLY A 577 3.59 10.60 7.94
N PHE A 578 2.36 11.10 7.85
CA PHE A 578 1.23 10.36 7.30
C PHE A 578 0.22 11.29 6.63
N ALA A 579 -0.57 10.74 5.70
CA ALA A 579 -1.61 11.46 4.99
C ALA A 579 -3.00 10.85 5.26
N LEU A 580 -4.00 11.72 5.39
CA LEU A 580 -5.41 11.37 5.47
C LEU A 580 -6.15 11.96 4.27
N SER A 581 -6.90 11.14 3.56
CA SER A 581 -7.92 11.63 2.61
C SER A 581 -8.91 12.56 3.31
N ALA A 582 -9.43 13.58 2.61
CA ALA A 582 -10.35 14.55 3.19
C ALA A 582 -11.60 13.93 3.85
N PRO A 583 -12.26 12.91 3.27
CA PRO A 583 -13.40 12.23 3.91
C PRO A 583 -13.02 11.53 5.22
N LEU A 584 -11.84 10.90 5.29
CA LEU A 584 -11.35 10.28 6.52
C LEU A 584 -10.99 11.33 7.57
N ALA A 585 -10.29 12.41 7.20
CA ALA A 585 -9.97 13.51 8.11
C ALA A 585 -11.24 14.10 8.73
N LYS A 586 -12.29 14.31 7.93
CA LYS A 586 -13.62 14.73 8.40
C LYS A 586 -14.26 13.73 9.36
N GLY A 587 -14.20 12.44 9.04
CA GLY A 587 -14.72 11.36 9.89
C GLY A 587 -14.00 11.31 11.25
N LEU A 588 -12.66 11.35 11.21
CA LEU A 588 -11.79 11.30 12.38
C LEU A 588 -11.98 12.53 13.26
N ALA A 589 -11.97 13.74 12.69
CA ALA A 589 -12.17 14.98 13.44
C ALA A 589 -13.48 14.96 14.25
N ARG A 590 -14.57 14.41 13.70
CA ARG A 590 -15.85 14.31 14.43
C ARG A 590 -15.77 13.45 15.70
N VAL A 591 -14.93 12.42 15.72
CA VAL A 591 -14.87 11.44 16.81
C VAL A 591 -13.64 11.58 17.71
N LEU A 592 -12.62 12.35 17.27
CA LEU A 592 -11.29 12.38 17.87
C LEU A 592 -11.30 12.72 19.36
N ASP A 593 -11.98 13.78 19.81
CA ASP A 593 -12.04 14.15 21.23
C ASP A 593 -12.51 12.97 22.11
N SER A 594 -13.60 12.31 21.71
CA SER A 594 -14.13 11.17 22.45
C SER A 594 -13.15 9.99 22.46
N CYS A 595 -12.43 9.81 21.35
CA CYS A 595 -11.41 8.78 21.22
C CYS A 595 -10.21 9.05 22.13
N LEU A 596 -9.70 10.28 22.19
CA LEU A 596 -8.60 10.66 23.07
C LEU A 596 -8.92 10.38 24.55
N ILE A 597 -10.17 10.56 24.97
CA ILE A 597 -10.64 10.18 26.32
C ILE A 597 -10.54 8.66 26.56
N ARG A 598 -10.78 7.83 25.54
CA ARG A 598 -10.70 6.36 25.64
C ARG A 598 -9.26 5.83 25.71
N TYR A 599 -8.28 6.58 25.23
CA TYR A 599 -6.88 6.13 25.14
C TYR A 599 -5.87 6.96 25.98
N PRO A 600 -6.11 7.14 27.30
CA PRO A 600 -5.18 7.89 28.16
C PRO A 600 -3.86 7.14 28.40
N HIS A 601 -3.91 5.81 28.27
CA HIS A 601 -2.83 4.87 28.57
C HIS A 601 -1.86 4.65 27.40
N LEU A 602 -2.09 5.23 26.22
CA LEU A 602 -1.15 5.10 25.10
C LEU A 602 0.03 6.05 25.27
N TYR A 603 1.20 5.64 24.75
CA TYR A 603 2.43 6.41 24.89
C TYR A 603 2.39 7.72 24.08
N GLY A 604 2.41 7.61 22.75
CA GLY A 604 2.56 8.74 21.82
C GLY A 604 1.26 9.17 21.14
N SER A 605 1.34 10.22 20.33
CA SER A 605 0.28 10.71 19.46
C SER A 605 -0.15 9.67 18.43
N ASP A 606 0.83 9.00 17.83
CA ASP A 606 0.64 8.18 16.64
C ASP A 606 -0.19 6.94 16.99
N SER A 607 0.09 6.33 18.14
CA SER A 607 -0.71 5.22 18.66
C SER A 607 -2.16 5.63 18.93
N ARG A 608 -2.41 6.89 19.31
CA ARG A 608 -3.77 7.41 19.49
C ARG A 608 -4.46 7.61 18.15
N ILE A 609 -3.80 8.22 17.18
CA ILE A 609 -4.34 8.39 15.82
C ILE A 609 -4.66 7.02 15.21
N PHE A 610 -3.72 6.08 15.23
CA PHE A 610 -3.95 4.71 14.79
C PHE A 610 -5.15 4.07 15.50
N SER A 611 -5.24 4.20 16.82
CA SER A 611 -6.38 3.64 17.58
C SER A 611 -7.72 4.25 17.16
N CYS A 612 -7.77 5.57 16.92
CA CYS A 612 -8.99 6.26 16.48
C CYS A 612 -9.37 5.93 15.04
N VAL A 613 -8.38 5.78 14.15
CA VAL A 613 -8.58 5.37 12.75
C VAL A 613 -9.02 3.90 12.66
N ALA A 614 -8.47 3.04 13.52
CA ALA A 614 -8.91 1.64 13.64
C ALA A 614 -10.37 1.53 14.12
N GLU A 615 -10.81 2.39 15.06
CA GLU A 615 -12.23 2.46 15.45
C GLU A 615 -13.17 2.86 14.31
N LEU A 616 -12.65 3.54 13.29
CA LEU A 616 -13.36 3.89 12.06
C LEU A 616 -13.31 2.78 11.00
N GLY A 617 -12.63 1.67 11.26
CA GLY A 617 -12.51 0.54 10.34
C GLY A 617 -11.56 0.79 9.16
N VAL A 618 -10.58 1.70 9.32
CA VAL A 618 -9.58 1.99 8.29
C VAL A 618 -8.23 1.42 8.70
N HIS A 619 -7.57 0.73 7.78
CA HIS A 619 -6.22 0.19 7.97
C HIS A 619 -5.17 1.09 7.30
N LEU A 620 -3.92 0.92 7.71
CA LEU A 620 -2.78 1.62 7.11
C LEU A 620 -2.57 1.17 5.66
N THR A 621 -2.59 2.13 4.75
CA THR A 621 -2.09 2.00 3.38
C THR A 621 -0.59 2.30 3.41
N ARG A 622 0.23 1.28 3.14
CA ARG A 622 1.68 1.34 3.29
C ARG A 622 2.34 1.98 2.07
N GLU A 623 3.09 3.05 2.28
CA GLU A 623 3.94 3.70 1.27
C GLU A 623 5.40 3.75 1.77
N PRO A 624 6.28 2.85 1.29
CA PRO A 624 7.64 2.68 1.86
C PRO A 624 8.57 3.89 1.81
N GLY A 625 8.20 4.94 1.08
CA GLY A 625 8.97 6.18 0.99
C GLY A 625 8.80 7.15 2.18
N PHE A 626 7.89 6.86 3.11
CA PHE A 626 7.84 7.58 4.39
C PHE A 626 8.84 6.94 5.36
N HIS A 627 9.84 7.71 5.81
CA HIS A 627 10.88 7.19 6.71
C HIS A 627 10.83 7.83 8.08
N GLN A 628 10.59 7.01 9.11
CA GLN A 628 10.70 7.41 10.52
C GLN A 628 12.17 7.57 10.94
N VAL A 629 13.11 6.91 10.25
CA VAL A 629 14.55 6.99 10.51
C VAL A 629 14.88 6.68 11.99
N ASP A 630 14.27 5.62 12.53
CA ASP A 630 14.57 5.12 13.88
C ASP A 630 15.92 4.35 13.90
N VAL A 631 16.97 5.05 13.52
CA VAL A 631 18.37 4.60 13.49
C VAL A 631 19.28 5.75 13.95
N ARG A 632 20.57 5.46 14.17
CA ARG A 632 21.57 6.48 14.50
C ARG A 632 22.86 6.30 13.72
N GLY A 633 23.68 7.34 13.73
CA GLY A 633 24.97 7.37 13.04
C GLY A 633 24.77 7.73 11.58
N ASN A 634 25.48 7.03 10.69
CA ASN A 634 25.55 7.37 9.29
C ASN A 634 24.44 6.69 8.45
N LEU A 635 23.59 7.48 7.80
CA LEU A 635 22.48 7.01 6.96
C LEU A 635 22.89 6.51 5.57
N PHE A 636 24.18 6.57 5.20
CA PHE A 636 24.68 6.26 3.86
C PHE A 636 24.12 4.97 3.28
N GLY A 637 24.10 3.87 4.04
CA GLY A 637 23.59 2.60 3.55
C GLY A 637 22.10 2.57 3.23
N ILE A 638 21.28 3.35 3.95
CA ILE A 638 19.83 3.49 3.68
C ILE A 638 19.63 4.32 2.41
N LEU A 639 20.33 5.45 2.29
CA LEU A 639 20.15 6.37 1.17
C LEU A 639 20.79 5.86 -0.13
N ALA A 640 21.90 5.11 -0.04
CA ALA A 640 22.62 4.59 -1.21
C ALA A 640 21.97 3.35 -1.85
N ALA A 641 21.07 2.68 -1.14
CA ALA A 641 20.33 1.50 -1.58
C ALA A 641 18.83 1.67 -1.34
N HIS A 642 18.32 2.89 -1.54
CA HIS A 642 16.91 3.20 -1.35
C HIS A 642 16.05 2.33 -2.30
N PRO A 643 14.89 1.82 -1.82
CA PRO A 643 13.97 1.03 -2.65
C PRO A 643 13.43 1.82 -3.85
N LEU A 644 12.78 1.11 -4.78
CA LEU A 644 12.18 1.72 -5.98
C LEU A 644 10.99 2.65 -5.69
N SER A 645 10.43 2.59 -4.48
CA SER A 645 9.43 3.57 -4.06
C SER A 645 10.02 4.98 -4.07
N PRO A 646 9.29 6.01 -4.53
CA PRO A 646 9.75 7.38 -4.41
C PRO A 646 9.99 7.76 -2.95
N LEU A 647 11.06 8.51 -2.67
CA LEU A 647 11.30 9.08 -1.35
C LEU A 647 10.25 10.16 -1.05
N LEU A 648 9.57 10.06 0.10
CA LEU A 648 8.46 10.95 0.49
C LEU A 648 8.80 11.82 1.70
N SER A 649 9.53 11.27 2.66
CA SER A 649 9.96 12.02 3.84
C SER A 649 11.19 11.39 4.50
N LEU A 650 11.94 12.20 5.25
CA LEU A 650 13.01 11.78 6.15
C LEU A 650 12.85 12.49 7.50
N HIS A 651 12.91 11.74 8.59
CA HIS A 651 12.81 12.24 9.95
C HIS A 651 14.16 12.20 10.69
N HIS A 652 14.25 12.86 11.85
CA HIS A 652 15.41 12.82 12.76
C HIS A 652 16.77 13.19 12.11
N LEU A 653 16.74 14.03 11.06
CA LEU A 653 17.95 14.51 10.38
C LEU A 653 18.83 15.39 11.28
N ASP A 654 18.28 15.89 12.40
CA ASP A 654 18.96 16.68 13.42
C ASP A 654 19.83 15.84 14.38
N VAL A 655 19.63 14.52 14.45
CA VAL A 655 20.34 13.62 15.38
C VAL A 655 21.22 12.54 14.72
N VAL A 656 21.11 12.36 13.40
CA VAL A 656 22.00 11.49 12.59
C VAL A 656 23.28 12.21 12.18
N GLU A 657 24.25 11.53 11.57
CA GLU A 657 25.41 12.21 10.96
C GLU A 657 24.99 13.01 9.71
N PRO A 658 25.68 14.11 9.36
CA PRO A 658 25.42 14.84 8.11
C PRO A 658 25.46 13.92 6.89
N LEU A 659 24.53 14.11 5.95
CA LEU A 659 24.39 13.24 4.78
C LEU A 659 25.63 13.28 3.88
N PHE A 660 26.31 14.43 3.83
CA PHE A 660 27.52 14.68 3.05
C PHE A 660 28.71 14.98 3.97
N PRO A 661 29.91 14.44 3.68
CA PRO A 661 31.11 14.72 4.46
C PRO A 661 31.49 16.20 4.46
N GLY A 662 31.94 16.72 5.60
CA GLY A 662 32.44 18.10 5.73
C GLY A 662 31.36 19.19 5.76
N MET A 663 30.07 18.81 5.77
CA MET A 663 28.94 19.74 5.89
C MET A 663 28.29 19.65 7.27
N THR A 664 27.61 20.72 7.70
CA THR A 664 26.65 20.60 8.81
C THR A 664 25.41 19.82 8.36
N ARG A 665 24.58 19.36 9.32
CA ARG A 665 23.35 18.60 9.01
C ARG A 665 22.44 19.34 8.05
N ILE A 666 22.12 20.60 8.36
CA ILE A 666 21.22 21.39 7.52
C ILE A 666 21.82 21.68 6.14
N GLN A 667 23.11 22.02 6.06
CA GLN A 667 23.80 22.24 4.78
C GLN A 667 23.79 20.96 3.92
N ALA A 668 23.93 19.79 4.55
CA ALA A 668 23.90 18.53 3.84
C ALA A 668 22.51 18.22 3.25
N VAL A 669 21.42 18.56 3.94
CA VAL A 669 20.07 18.38 3.39
C VAL A 669 19.78 19.44 2.32
N ASP A 670 20.16 20.69 2.52
CA ASP A 670 20.07 21.74 1.49
C ASP A 670 20.82 21.35 0.20
N HIS A 671 22.01 20.77 0.35
CA HIS A 671 22.79 20.24 -0.77
C HIS A 671 22.06 19.09 -1.51
N LEU A 672 21.42 18.17 -0.78
CA LEU A 672 20.56 17.14 -1.38
C LEU A 672 19.40 17.77 -2.17
N PHE A 673 18.81 18.85 -1.65
CA PHE A 673 17.68 19.53 -2.28
C PHE A 673 18.00 20.18 -3.62
N GLN A 674 19.28 20.45 -3.92
CA GLN A 674 19.70 20.84 -5.27
C GLN A 674 19.34 19.76 -6.31
N ALA A 675 19.52 18.48 -5.97
CA ALA A 675 19.14 17.35 -6.82
C ALA A 675 17.62 17.14 -6.83
N VAL A 676 16.96 17.28 -5.68
CA VAL A 676 15.48 17.20 -5.56
C VAL A 676 14.81 18.21 -6.50
N HIS A 677 15.30 19.44 -6.56
CA HIS A 677 14.73 20.48 -7.43
C HIS A 677 14.95 20.19 -8.92
N ALA A 678 16.01 19.46 -9.28
CA ALA A 678 16.31 19.13 -10.67
C ALA A 678 15.47 17.95 -11.17
N ASP A 679 15.46 16.83 -10.43
CA ASP A 679 14.68 15.63 -10.77
C ASP A 679 14.13 14.94 -9.51
N PRO A 680 12.98 15.39 -8.98
CA PRO A 680 12.46 14.86 -7.72
C PRO A 680 12.08 13.38 -7.83
N ALA A 681 11.63 12.91 -8.99
CA ALA A 681 11.23 11.51 -9.20
C ALA A 681 12.40 10.54 -9.01
N ARG A 682 13.62 10.99 -9.32
CA ARG A 682 14.82 10.15 -9.36
C ARG A 682 15.66 10.19 -8.09
N ILE A 683 15.33 11.07 -7.15
CA ILE A 683 16.14 11.24 -5.94
C ILE A 683 16.32 9.90 -5.19
N LEU A 684 17.56 9.53 -4.94
CA LEU A 684 18.00 8.27 -4.34
C LEU A 684 17.68 6.99 -5.12
N GLU A 685 17.11 7.06 -6.32
CA GLU A 685 16.88 5.86 -7.14
C GLU A 685 18.22 5.14 -7.36
N GLN A 686 18.32 3.91 -6.82
CA GLN A 686 19.51 3.10 -6.99
C GLN A 686 19.51 2.46 -8.39
N THR A 687 20.53 2.76 -9.18
CA THR A 687 20.76 2.15 -10.49
C THR A 687 22.14 1.50 -10.51
N VAL A 688 22.25 0.30 -11.11
CA VAL A 688 23.50 -0.49 -11.10
C VAL A 688 23.98 -0.75 -12.54
N CYS A 689 25.22 -0.37 -12.81
CA CYS A 689 25.88 -0.48 -14.11
C CYS A 689 27.07 -1.43 -14.01
N TYR A 690 27.37 -2.14 -15.10
CA TYR A 690 28.50 -3.06 -15.16
C TYR A 690 29.45 -2.64 -16.28
N ASP A 691 30.68 -2.25 -15.91
CA ASP A 691 31.77 -2.08 -16.86
C ASP A 691 32.53 -3.40 -16.99
N LYS A 692 32.27 -4.10 -18.09
CA LYS A 692 32.97 -5.34 -18.42
C LYS A 692 34.43 -5.16 -18.74
N SER A 693 34.79 -4.02 -19.33
CA SER A 693 36.15 -3.79 -19.82
C SER A 693 37.14 -3.68 -18.67
N SER A 694 36.73 -3.01 -17.60
CA SER A 694 37.54 -2.82 -16.38
C SER A 694 37.13 -3.73 -15.23
N LEU A 695 36.16 -4.64 -15.45
CA LEU A 695 35.55 -5.50 -14.45
C LEU A 695 35.10 -4.72 -13.20
N LEU A 696 34.27 -3.70 -13.38
CA LEU A 696 33.71 -2.91 -12.29
C LEU A 696 32.19 -2.98 -12.25
N THR A 697 31.66 -2.82 -11.04
CA THR A 697 30.23 -2.55 -10.81
C THR A 697 30.06 -1.15 -10.23
N VAL A 698 29.20 -0.34 -10.83
CA VAL A 698 28.91 1.04 -10.42
C VAL A 698 27.47 1.11 -9.93
N SER A 699 27.27 1.41 -8.65
CA SER A 699 25.95 1.63 -8.05
C SER A 699 25.74 3.12 -7.85
N VAL A 700 24.81 3.71 -8.58
CA VAL A 700 24.44 5.12 -8.52
C VAL A 700 23.18 5.26 -7.66
N ALA A 701 23.24 6.02 -6.56
CA ALA A 701 22.07 6.56 -5.88
C ALA A 701 21.93 8.02 -6.32
N TRP A 702 21.05 8.24 -7.30
CA TRP A 702 21.01 9.50 -8.04
C TRP A 702 20.76 10.71 -7.12
N GLY A 703 21.56 11.76 -7.29
CA GLY A 703 21.48 12.95 -6.45
C GLY A 703 22.13 12.81 -5.07
N TYR A 704 22.75 11.68 -4.74
CA TYR A 704 23.40 11.47 -3.44
C TYR A 704 24.83 10.95 -3.56
N ALA A 705 25.02 9.70 -4.00
CA ALA A 705 26.32 9.05 -3.99
C ALA A 705 26.46 7.97 -5.08
N VAL A 706 27.69 7.72 -5.51
CA VAL A 706 28.06 6.63 -6.41
C VAL A 706 29.08 5.73 -5.71
N GLN A 707 28.83 4.42 -5.72
CA GLN A 707 29.75 3.39 -5.23
C GLN A 707 30.35 2.64 -6.41
N VAL A 708 31.67 2.49 -6.43
CA VAL A 708 32.39 1.73 -7.44
C VAL A 708 33.04 0.52 -6.78
N PHE A 709 32.64 -0.66 -7.21
CA PHE A 709 33.11 -1.95 -6.73
C PHE A 709 34.03 -2.60 -7.77
N GLU A 710 35.08 -3.25 -7.28
CA GLU A 710 35.90 -4.14 -8.10
C GLU A 710 35.15 -5.47 -8.33
N GLY A 711 35.21 -5.98 -9.56
CA GLY A 711 34.51 -7.18 -9.99
C GLY A 711 33.03 -6.96 -10.31
N ASN A 712 32.40 -8.03 -10.80
CA ASN A 712 30.96 -8.10 -11.04
C ASN A 712 30.26 -8.48 -9.74
N GLN A 713 29.57 -7.53 -9.12
CA GLN A 713 28.75 -7.76 -7.93
C GLN A 713 27.37 -8.26 -8.33
N LEU A 714 26.74 -9.12 -7.55
CA LEU A 714 25.35 -9.53 -7.83
C LEU A 714 24.40 -8.42 -7.40
N LEU A 715 23.38 -8.15 -8.21
CA LEU A 715 22.42 -7.08 -7.90
C LEU A 715 21.72 -7.29 -6.55
N PRO A 716 21.20 -8.48 -6.19
CA PRO A 716 20.57 -8.71 -4.89
C PRO A 716 21.48 -8.39 -3.69
N ASP A 717 22.79 -8.65 -3.82
CA ASP A 717 23.78 -8.29 -2.80
C ASP A 717 23.90 -6.76 -2.68
N LEU A 718 23.81 -6.05 -3.81
CA LEU A 718 23.85 -4.59 -3.89
C LEU A 718 22.57 -3.91 -3.36
N LEU A 719 21.42 -4.56 -3.44
CA LEU A 719 20.14 -4.09 -2.88
C LEU A 719 20.13 -4.15 -1.35
N SER A 720 20.82 -5.11 -0.74
CA SER A 720 20.97 -5.18 0.72
C SER A 720 21.76 -3.98 1.26
N LEU A 721 21.22 -3.29 2.26
CA LEU A 721 21.76 -2.01 2.74
C LEU A 721 23.08 -2.20 3.47
N GLN A 722 24.10 -1.38 3.21
CA GLN A 722 25.32 -1.41 4.02
C GLN A 722 25.00 -0.93 5.44
N ARG A 723 25.39 -1.71 6.46
CA ARG A 723 25.15 -1.32 7.85
C ARG A 723 26.11 -0.23 8.34
N THR A 724 25.86 1.01 7.90
CA THR A 724 26.58 2.24 8.32
C THR A 724 25.95 2.90 9.55
N PHE A 725 24.80 2.41 9.98
CA PHE A 725 23.99 2.93 11.07
C PHE A 725 23.88 1.94 12.23
N THR A 726 23.33 2.41 13.35
CA THR A 726 23.09 1.65 14.58
C THR A 726 21.62 1.76 15.02
N PRO A 727 21.12 0.85 15.88
CA PRO A 727 19.71 0.87 16.30
C PRO A 727 19.31 2.15 17.06
N TRP A 728 18.01 2.48 17.03
CA TRP A 728 17.46 3.59 17.82
C TRP A 728 17.57 3.40 19.34
N LYS A 729 17.68 2.17 19.85
CA LYS A 729 17.91 1.97 21.29
C LYS A 729 19.42 2.06 21.58
N ARG A 730 19.80 2.86 22.59
CA ARG A 730 21.20 2.96 23.05
C ARG A 730 21.52 1.82 24.01
N GLY A 731 22.74 1.28 23.92
CA GLY A 731 23.28 0.29 24.88
C GLY A 731 24.21 -0.74 24.22
N LYS A 732 25.17 -1.28 24.98
CA LYS A 732 26.16 -2.25 24.47
C LYS A 732 25.56 -3.62 24.07
N ASN A 733 24.42 -4.01 24.66
CA ASN A 733 23.76 -5.30 24.44
C ASN A 733 22.43 -5.17 23.66
N VAL A 734 22.26 -4.11 22.88
CA VAL A 734 21.05 -3.92 22.08
C VAL A 734 21.11 -4.81 20.84
N SER A 735 20.16 -5.75 20.72
CA SER A 735 19.94 -6.49 19.47
C SER A 735 19.65 -5.51 18.34
N ALA A 736 20.24 -5.74 17.18
CA ALA A 736 20.02 -4.92 16.00
C ALA A 736 19.02 -5.62 15.08
N SER A 737 17.74 -5.33 15.29
CA SER A 737 16.65 -5.91 14.50
C SER A 737 16.01 -4.82 13.65
N TYR A 738 16.10 -4.95 12.33
CA TYR A 738 15.65 -3.95 11.38
C TYR A 738 14.61 -4.53 10.44
N MET A 739 13.69 -3.71 9.95
CA MET A 739 12.73 -4.06 8.91
C MET A 739 13.34 -3.97 7.49
N LEU A 740 14.65 -4.16 7.38
CA LEU A 740 15.46 -3.94 6.18
C LEU A 740 16.54 -5.02 6.12
N ASN A 741 16.82 -5.57 4.93
CA ASN A 741 17.95 -6.48 4.76
C ASN A 741 19.25 -5.68 4.79
N THR A 742 20.16 -6.06 5.69
CA THR A 742 21.46 -5.38 5.84
C THR A 742 22.62 -6.30 5.50
N ARG A 743 23.65 -5.74 4.88
CA ARG A 743 24.95 -6.40 4.68
C ARG A 743 26.01 -5.79 5.59
N VAL A 744 27.00 -6.61 5.93
CA VAL A 744 28.14 -6.20 6.76
C VAL A 744 28.85 -5.01 6.13
N ASN A 745 29.13 -3.98 6.94
CA ASN A 745 30.02 -2.88 6.56
C ASN A 745 31.45 -3.24 7.00
N PRO A 746 32.37 -3.58 6.07
CA PRO A 746 33.68 -4.11 6.46
C PRO A 746 34.51 -3.10 7.25
N SER A 747 35.11 -3.50 8.37
CA SER A 747 36.01 -2.62 9.13
C SER A 747 37.28 -2.28 8.36
N ASN A 748 37.76 -3.20 7.50
CA ASN A 748 38.92 -2.96 6.65
C ASN A 748 38.57 -2.01 5.49
N PRO A 749 39.18 -0.82 5.40
CA PRO A 749 38.95 0.13 4.30
C PRO A 749 39.25 -0.47 2.92
N CYS A 750 40.17 -1.44 2.84
CA CYS A 750 40.51 -2.14 1.61
C CYS A 750 39.45 -3.15 1.12
N LYS A 751 38.36 -3.36 1.87
CA LYS A 751 37.22 -4.17 1.42
C LYS A 751 35.99 -3.31 1.07
N LYS A 752 36.07 -2.00 1.20
CA LYS A 752 34.96 -1.08 0.89
C LYS A 752 34.99 -0.67 -0.60
N PRO A 753 33.85 -0.36 -1.22
CA PRO A 753 33.86 0.29 -2.52
C PRO A 753 34.51 1.67 -2.44
N ASP A 754 34.98 2.18 -3.58
CA ASP A 754 35.25 3.61 -3.71
C ASP A 754 33.92 4.37 -3.70
N VAL A 755 33.83 5.45 -2.93
CA VAL A 755 32.60 6.24 -2.79
C VAL A 755 32.83 7.65 -3.33
N PHE A 756 31.85 8.13 -4.11
CA PHE A 756 31.83 9.48 -4.66
C PHE A 756 30.54 10.16 -4.24
N PHE A 757 30.62 11.34 -3.63
CA PHE A 757 29.43 12.09 -3.20
C PHE A 757 29.08 13.18 -4.20
N LEU A 758 27.78 13.51 -4.29
CA LEU A 758 27.31 14.61 -5.13
C LEU A 758 28.08 15.88 -4.80
N GLN A 759 28.69 16.49 -5.81
CA GLN A 759 29.34 17.78 -5.72
C GLN A 759 28.44 18.91 -6.24
N LYS A 760 27.73 18.69 -7.35
CA LYS A 760 26.82 19.69 -7.95
C LYS A 760 25.89 19.07 -8.99
N VAL A 761 24.80 19.78 -9.24
CA VAL A 761 23.85 19.51 -10.32
C VAL A 761 24.04 20.54 -11.43
N LEU A 762 24.08 20.09 -12.67
CA LEU A 762 24.28 20.91 -13.87
C LEU A 762 23.12 20.66 -14.82
N SER A 763 22.32 21.69 -15.08
CA SER A 763 21.26 21.61 -16.08
C SER A 763 21.83 21.86 -17.48
N SER A 764 21.45 21.03 -18.45
CA SER A 764 21.76 21.20 -19.88
C SER A 764 20.47 21.25 -20.69
N ILE A 765 20.55 21.73 -21.94
CA ILE A 765 19.44 21.70 -22.90
C ILE A 765 18.96 20.26 -23.11
N ASP A 766 19.90 19.31 -23.13
CA ASP A 766 19.62 17.91 -23.45
C ASP A 766 19.21 17.05 -22.24
N GLY A 767 19.23 17.59 -21.01
CA GLY A 767 18.90 16.83 -19.79
C GLY A 767 19.63 17.32 -18.54
N ILE A 768 19.72 16.46 -17.52
CA ILE A 768 20.28 16.80 -16.21
C ILE A 768 21.59 16.02 -16.01
N TRP A 769 22.64 16.75 -15.67
CA TRP A 769 23.94 16.20 -15.30
C TRP A 769 24.16 16.32 -13.78
N THR A 770 24.68 15.27 -13.17
CA THR A 770 25.15 15.30 -11.78
C THR A 770 26.62 14.93 -11.74
N GLU A 771 27.41 15.70 -10.99
CA GLU A 771 28.85 15.50 -10.84
C GLU A 771 29.17 15.06 -9.41
N TYR A 772 29.95 13.98 -9.28
CA TYR A 772 30.31 13.36 -8.00
C TYR A 772 31.82 13.33 -7.84
N THR A 773 32.31 13.58 -6.62
CA THR A 773 33.74 13.60 -6.29
C THR A 773 34.12 12.52 -5.30
N ARG A 774 35.30 11.94 -5.51
CA ARG A 774 35.85 10.86 -4.69
C ARG A 774 35.98 11.29 -3.24
N HIS A 775 35.47 10.48 -2.33
CA HIS A 775 35.67 10.62 -0.90
C HIS A 775 36.68 9.59 -0.40
N ASN A 776 37.84 10.07 0.04
CA ASN A 776 38.94 9.22 0.47
C ASN A 776 38.77 8.81 1.94
N VAL A 777 38.32 7.58 2.19
CA VAL A 777 38.21 7.00 3.53
C VAL A 777 39.44 6.14 3.85
N GLY A 778 40.44 6.75 4.49
CA GLY A 778 41.64 6.05 4.97
C GLY A 778 42.68 5.71 3.89
N LYS A 779 43.86 5.26 4.33
CA LYS A 779 44.94 4.84 3.43
C LYS A 779 44.75 3.36 3.07
N CYS A 780 44.19 3.09 1.90
CA CYS A 780 44.29 1.77 1.28
C CYS A 780 45.13 1.88 0.01
N VAL A 781 46.29 1.22 -0.01
CA VAL A 781 47.11 1.11 -1.22
C VAL A 781 46.56 -0.03 -2.06
N ARG A 782 45.60 0.27 -2.94
CA ARG A 782 45.15 -0.67 -3.99
C ARG A 782 45.85 -0.34 -5.30
N ASN A 783 46.28 -1.38 -6.01
CA ASN A 783 46.70 -1.27 -7.39
C ASN A 783 45.48 -1.58 -8.28
N ASN A 784 44.46 -0.73 -8.21
CA ASN A 784 43.16 -0.99 -8.84
C ASN A 784 42.90 -0.07 -10.05
N PRO A 785 41.98 -0.45 -10.96
CA PRO A 785 41.65 0.33 -12.15
C PRO A 785 41.11 1.74 -11.82
N THR A 786 40.53 1.90 -10.64
CA THR A 786 39.89 3.13 -10.19
C THR A 786 40.86 4.13 -9.55
N LYS A 787 42.14 3.80 -9.37
CA LYS A 787 43.13 4.66 -8.68
C LYS A 787 43.21 6.08 -9.27
N LYS A 788 43.03 6.21 -10.58
CA LYS A 788 43.04 7.51 -11.29
C LYS A 788 41.69 8.22 -11.25
N LEU A 789 40.59 7.53 -10.96
CA LEU A 789 39.23 8.06 -11.04
C LEU A 789 38.98 9.07 -9.91
N VAL A 790 38.87 10.35 -10.24
CA VAL A 790 38.63 11.44 -9.28
C VAL A 790 37.16 11.87 -9.30
N LYS A 791 36.51 11.74 -10.46
CA LYS A 791 35.20 12.31 -10.73
C LYS A 791 34.30 11.34 -11.48
N ILE A 792 33.01 11.36 -11.18
CA ILE A 792 31.99 10.65 -11.95
C ILE A 792 30.95 11.67 -12.40
N ARG A 793 30.55 11.59 -13.66
CA ARG A 793 29.42 12.36 -14.20
C ARG A 793 28.31 11.39 -14.58
N VAL A 794 27.10 11.72 -14.16
CA VAL A 794 25.92 10.92 -14.46
C VAL A 794 24.94 11.78 -15.23
N PHE A 795 24.54 11.32 -16.42
CA PHE A 795 23.50 11.94 -17.23
C PHE A 795 22.17 11.22 -17.08
N SER A 796 21.10 12.01 -17.00
CA SER A 796 19.73 11.51 -17.01
C SER A 796 18.82 12.47 -17.76
N GLN A 797 17.87 11.89 -18.50
CA GLN A 797 16.67 12.62 -18.90
C GLN A 797 15.80 12.85 -17.67
N LYS A 798 15.15 14.03 -17.61
CA LYS A 798 14.25 14.37 -16.50
C LYS A 798 13.17 13.31 -16.41
N PHE A 799 13.04 12.72 -15.24
CA PHE A 799 12.12 11.63 -15.04
C PHE A 799 10.78 12.13 -14.53
N ALA A 800 9.72 11.77 -15.23
CA ALA A 800 8.36 11.97 -14.78
C ALA A 800 7.65 10.64 -14.89
N PHE A 801 7.42 9.99 -13.74
CA PHE A 801 6.54 8.84 -13.70
C PHE A 801 5.09 9.29 -13.85
N ASP A 802 4.32 8.57 -14.67
CA ASP A 802 2.87 8.62 -14.59
C ASP A 802 2.34 7.73 -13.44
N VAL A 803 1.03 7.78 -13.21
CA VAL A 803 0.38 7.02 -12.14
C VAL A 803 0.52 5.51 -12.32
N GLU A 804 0.57 5.01 -13.56
CA GLU A 804 0.70 3.57 -13.84
C GLU A 804 2.13 3.09 -13.56
N GLN A 805 3.14 3.87 -13.91
CA GLN A 805 4.54 3.58 -13.55
C GLN A 805 4.77 3.57 -12.04
N LEU A 806 4.02 4.35 -11.25
CA LEU A 806 4.06 4.29 -9.79
C LEU A 806 3.36 3.07 -9.20
N LYS A 807 2.40 2.47 -9.93
CA LYS A 807 1.74 1.22 -9.53
C LYS A 807 2.58 -0.01 -9.87
N ALA A 808 3.44 0.07 -10.90
CA ALA A 808 4.36 -0.99 -11.31
C ALA A 808 5.80 -0.44 -11.47
N PRO A 809 6.45 -0.01 -10.38
CA PRO A 809 7.75 0.64 -10.47
C PRO A 809 8.81 -0.30 -11.02
N ARG A 810 9.65 0.23 -11.92
CA ARG A 810 10.78 -0.49 -12.50
C ARG A 810 12.08 0.27 -12.28
N ARG A 811 13.14 -0.47 -11.98
CA ARG A 811 14.50 0.09 -11.85
C ARG A 811 15.00 0.59 -13.21
N SER A 812 15.58 1.79 -13.22
CA SER A 812 16.31 2.29 -14.38
C SER A 812 17.53 1.42 -14.72
N CYS A 813 17.84 1.31 -16.01
CA CYS A 813 19.08 0.75 -16.52
C CYS A 813 20.12 1.87 -16.71
N CYS A 814 21.38 1.49 -16.96
CA CYS A 814 22.45 2.43 -17.25
C CYS A 814 23.60 1.76 -18.02
N ASP A 815 24.37 2.59 -18.72
CA ASP A 815 25.58 2.22 -19.42
C ASP A 815 26.75 3.14 -19.01
N ILE A 816 27.97 2.63 -19.17
CA ILE A 816 29.21 3.39 -18.94
C ILE A 816 29.79 3.72 -20.30
N SER A 817 29.81 5.01 -20.66
CA SER A 817 30.07 5.47 -22.03
C SER A 817 31.53 5.87 -22.31
N SER A 818 32.34 6.06 -21.27
CA SER A 818 33.74 6.45 -21.38
C SER A 818 34.68 5.42 -20.75
N PRO A 819 35.85 5.10 -21.36
CA PRO A 819 36.91 4.35 -20.69
C PRO A 819 37.32 5.03 -19.38
N ILE A 820 37.73 4.24 -18.39
CA ILE A 820 38.12 4.78 -17.08
C ILE A 820 39.38 5.62 -17.21
N ASN A 821 39.23 6.91 -16.93
CA ASN A 821 40.33 7.84 -16.74
C ASN A 821 40.12 8.61 -15.43
N GLU A 822 40.58 9.86 -15.34
CA GLU A 822 40.28 10.75 -14.20
C GLU A 822 38.78 11.00 -14.01
N THR A 823 38.00 10.91 -15.10
CA THR A 823 36.55 11.04 -15.10
C THR A 823 35.90 9.81 -15.73
N MET A 824 34.81 9.34 -15.13
CA MET A 824 33.91 8.31 -15.69
C MET A 824 32.56 8.95 -16.00
N ILE A 825 31.97 8.60 -17.13
CA ILE A 825 30.63 9.02 -17.55
C ILE A 825 29.69 7.81 -17.48
N VAL A 826 28.58 7.99 -16.75
CA VAL A 826 27.45 7.05 -16.68
C VAL A 826 26.28 7.70 -17.39
N ASP A 827 25.77 7.05 -18.43
CA ASP A 827 24.67 7.54 -19.25
C ASP A 827 23.51 6.54 -19.26
N GLY A 828 22.38 6.95 -19.86
CA GLY A 828 21.30 6.02 -20.20
C GLY A 828 20.37 5.67 -19.04
N LEU A 829 20.30 6.48 -17.98
CA LEU A 829 19.34 6.32 -16.87
C LEU A 829 17.89 6.37 -17.37
N SER A 830 17.36 5.20 -17.73
CA SER A 830 16.04 5.04 -18.34
C SER A 830 15.46 3.66 -18.05
N ILE A 831 14.14 3.57 -18.03
CA ILE A 831 13.43 2.28 -18.03
C ILE A 831 13.38 1.81 -19.49
N HIS A 832 14.03 0.69 -19.80
CA HIS A 832 13.92 0.09 -21.13
C HIS A 832 12.70 -0.86 -21.21
N GLY A 833 11.91 -0.67 -22.27
CA GLY A 833 11.05 -1.72 -22.83
C GLY A 833 11.88 -2.80 -23.54
N LEU A 834 11.30 -3.99 -23.76
CA LEU A 834 12.01 -5.10 -24.41
C LEU A 834 12.46 -4.78 -25.85
N ASP A 835 11.79 -3.85 -26.52
CA ASP A 835 11.91 -3.66 -27.97
C ASP A 835 13.11 -2.80 -28.41
N GLU A 836 13.75 -2.01 -27.53
CA GLU A 836 14.77 -1.06 -27.99
C GLU A 836 16.23 -1.51 -27.87
N ARG A 837 16.52 -2.60 -27.16
CA ARG A 837 17.86 -3.26 -27.16
C ARG A 837 17.90 -4.43 -26.17
N GLY A 838 17.00 -5.41 -26.28
CA GLY A 838 17.10 -6.71 -25.58
C GLY A 838 17.61 -6.59 -24.15
N GLY A 839 16.77 -6.02 -23.27
CA GLY A 839 17.08 -5.65 -21.90
C GLY A 839 17.75 -6.78 -21.12
N MET A 840 19.07 -6.75 -21.14
CA MET A 840 19.94 -7.56 -20.32
C MET A 840 21.14 -6.67 -20.05
N GLN A 841 21.34 -6.32 -18.78
CA GLN A 841 22.60 -5.73 -18.34
C GLN A 841 23.74 -6.57 -18.91
N SER A 842 24.75 -5.86 -19.38
CA SER A 842 25.73 -6.25 -20.38
C SER A 842 26.34 -7.67 -20.26
N LEU A 843 26.28 -8.33 -19.10
CA LEU A 843 26.83 -9.66 -18.78
C LEU A 843 26.57 -10.75 -19.83
N ASP A 844 25.38 -10.83 -20.42
CA ASP A 844 24.97 -12.03 -21.17
C ASP A 844 25.22 -12.00 -22.70
N ARG A 845 25.59 -10.86 -23.29
CA ARG A 845 25.88 -10.83 -24.76
C ARG A 845 27.03 -11.76 -25.18
N THR A 846 27.88 -12.19 -24.25
CA THR A 846 29.00 -13.09 -24.52
C THR A 846 28.70 -14.56 -24.16
N LEU A 847 27.86 -14.85 -23.15
CA LEU A 847 27.53 -16.24 -22.78
C LEU A 847 26.73 -16.93 -23.89
N PHE A 848 25.84 -16.18 -24.56
CA PHE A 848 25.12 -16.65 -25.75
C PHE A 848 26.04 -16.91 -26.96
N ARG A 849 27.22 -16.27 -27.04
CA ARG A 849 28.22 -16.56 -28.09
C ARG A 849 29.12 -17.75 -27.76
N PHE A 850 29.42 -18.00 -26.47
CA PHE A 850 30.28 -19.12 -26.05
C PHE A 850 29.57 -20.49 -26.00
N LEU A 851 28.24 -20.53 -25.91
CA LEU A 851 27.47 -21.79 -25.93
C LEU A 851 27.19 -22.34 -27.34
N ASN A 852 27.66 -21.68 -28.41
CA ASN A 852 27.64 -22.20 -29.78
C ASN A 852 28.92 -22.96 -30.15
N PHE A 853 29.47 -23.76 -29.22
CA PHE A 853 30.44 -24.79 -29.59
C PHE A 853 29.69 -25.96 -30.24
N LYS A 854 29.93 -26.14 -31.54
CA LYS A 854 29.54 -27.30 -32.34
C LYS A 854 29.85 -28.59 -31.58
N VAL A 855 28.81 -29.29 -31.14
CA VAL A 855 28.90 -30.73 -30.87
C VAL A 855 28.47 -31.45 -32.15
N PRO A 856 29.33 -32.27 -32.78
CA PRO A 856 28.94 -33.03 -33.96
C PRO A 856 28.11 -34.23 -33.50
N PHE A 857 26.78 -34.11 -33.51
CA PHE A 857 25.90 -35.27 -33.35
C PHE A 857 25.54 -35.84 -34.73
N LEU A 858 26.17 -36.96 -35.01
CA LEU A 858 25.88 -37.87 -36.12
C LEU A 858 24.56 -38.60 -35.78
N VAL A 859 23.42 -38.15 -36.30
CA VAL A 859 22.18 -38.94 -36.28
C VAL A 859 21.47 -38.85 -37.64
N ARG A 860 21.20 -40.04 -38.17
CA ARG A 860 20.53 -40.33 -39.43
C ARG A 860 19.13 -39.70 -39.53
N LYS A 861 18.80 -39.33 -40.76
CA LYS A 861 17.49 -38.89 -41.28
C LYS A 861 16.33 -39.81 -40.89
N THR A 862 15.18 -39.17 -40.61
CA THR A 862 13.79 -39.37 -41.09
C THR A 862 12.91 -38.53 -40.14
N SER A 863 12.00 -37.61 -40.48
CA SER A 863 11.05 -37.45 -41.59
C SER A 863 10.54 -35.99 -41.62
N HIS A 864 9.77 -35.65 -42.65
CA HIS A 864 9.34 -34.31 -43.07
C HIS A 864 8.30 -33.64 -42.15
N ALA A 865 8.38 -32.30 -42.03
CA ALA A 865 7.22 -31.42 -41.90
C ALA A 865 7.60 -29.99 -42.36
N PHE A 866 6.86 -29.49 -43.35
CA PHE A 866 6.98 -28.15 -43.92
C PHE A 866 6.39 -27.08 -42.98
N PHE A 867 7.03 -25.91 -42.86
CA PHE A 867 6.39 -24.69 -42.36
C PHE A 867 6.79 -23.48 -43.22
N PHE A 868 5.77 -22.81 -43.75
CA PHE A 868 5.82 -21.54 -44.47
C PHE A 868 6.09 -20.36 -43.50
N PRO A 869 6.75 -19.27 -43.96
CA PRO A 869 6.84 -18.02 -43.21
C PRO A 869 5.56 -17.17 -43.39
N PRO A 870 5.04 -16.49 -42.34
CA PRO A 870 3.90 -15.61 -42.48
C PRO A 870 4.33 -14.24 -43.03
N VAL A 871 3.59 -13.84 -44.06
CA VAL A 871 3.53 -12.51 -44.67
C VAL A 871 2.84 -11.56 -43.69
N ILE A 872 3.43 -10.38 -43.48
CA ILE A 872 2.81 -9.26 -42.75
C ILE A 872 2.09 -8.40 -43.80
N ASP A 873 0.76 -8.39 -43.74
CA ASP A 873 -0.10 -7.45 -44.47
C ASP A 873 -0.41 -6.23 -43.60
N CYS A 874 -0.17 -5.05 -44.16
CA CYS A 874 -0.54 -3.75 -43.62
C CYS A 874 -1.70 -3.16 -44.44
N PHE A 875 -2.82 -2.87 -43.77
CA PHE A 875 -3.85 -1.91 -44.16
C PHE A 875 -4.36 -1.28 -42.84
N GLY A 876 -4.55 0.01 -42.62
CA GLY A 876 -4.47 1.21 -43.44
C GLY A 876 -5.44 2.23 -42.83
N SER A 877 -5.02 3.49 -42.59
CA SER A 877 -5.95 4.63 -42.63
C SER A 877 -5.23 5.94 -43.00
N GLN A 878 -5.52 6.34 -44.23
CA GLN A 878 -5.68 7.69 -44.78
C GLN A 878 -4.98 8.89 -44.10
N LYS A 879 -4.04 9.51 -44.83
CA LYS A 879 -4.22 10.89 -45.34
C LYS A 879 -3.22 11.19 -46.47
N THR A 880 -3.73 11.97 -47.41
CA THR A 880 -3.27 12.34 -48.75
C THR A 880 -1.98 13.17 -48.82
N VAL A 881 -1.03 12.82 -49.70
CA VAL A 881 -0.14 13.77 -50.45
C VAL A 881 0.23 13.16 -51.81
N SER A 882 0.27 13.99 -52.86
CA SER A 882 0.54 13.67 -54.27
C SER A 882 2.05 13.68 -54.64
N PRO A 883 2.46 13.22 -55.86
CA PRO A 883 3.75 12.56 -56.12
C PRO A 883 4.80 13.37 -56.91
N SER A 884 6.08 12.98 -56.80
CA SER A 884 7.06 13.09 -57.92
C SER A 884 8.28 12.13 -57.80
N ALA A 885 8.48 11.35 -58.89
CA ALA A 885 9.68 10.75 -59.49
C ALA A 885 10.78 10.11 -58.61
N ILE A 886 10.99 8.78 -58.61
CA ILE A 886 11.62 7.91 -59.63
C ILE A 886 13.04 8.34 -60.04
N SER A 887 14.06 7.55 -59.64
CA SER A 887 15.22 7.20 -60.49
C SER A 887 16.27 6.32 -59.76
N LYS A 888 16.59 5.16 -60.39
CA LYS A 888 17.86 4.38 -60.35
C LYS A 888 18.18 3.63 -59.03
N SER A 889 18.39 2.30 -58.97
CA SER A 889 19.05 1.40 -59.92
C SER A 889 18.66 -0.07 -59.68
N TYR A 890 17.99 -0.68 -60.67
CA TYR A 890 17.91 -2.13 -60.86
C TYR A 890 19.04 -2.55 -61.81
N LYS A 891 20.15 -3.08 -61.31
CA LYS A 891 21.20 -3.72 -62.15
C LYS A 891 22.25 -4.50 -61.34
N VAL A 892 21.85 -5.52 -60.56
CA VAL A 892 22.79 -6.58 -60.10
C VAL A 892 22.16 -7.98 -60.02
N LEU A 893 20.82 -8.12 -60.06
CA LEU A 893 20.15 -9.44 -59.95
C LEU A 893 19.80 -10.06 -61.32
N LEU A 894 20.75 -10.08 -62.26
CA LEU A 894 20.62 -10.85 -63.51
C LEU A 894 21.94 -11.54 -63.91
N SER A 895 22.68 -12.04 -62.91
CA SER A 895 23.97 -12.73 -63.12
C SER A 895 24.07 -14.11 -62.46
N TYR A 896 23.00 -14.62 -61.83
CA TYR A 896 23.02 -15.94 -61.17
C TYR A 896 21.94 -16.91 -61.66
N ALA A 897 21.11 -16.52 -62.63
CA ALA A 897 20.00 -17.32 -63.13
C ALA A 897 20.30 -18.12 -64.42
N ILE A 898 21.55 -18.15 -64.91
CA ILE A 898 21.93 -18.90 -66.12
C ILE A 898 23.22 -19.68 -65.84
N SER A 899 23.15 -20.69 -64.96
CA SER A 899 24.18 -21.75 -64.93
C SER A 899 23.72 -23.09 -64.31
N PHE A 900 22.41 -23.31 -64.10
CA PHE A 900 21.97 -24.58 -63.49
C PHE A 900 20.80 -25.29 -64.19
N ALA A 901 20.60 -25.00 -65.48
CA ALA A 901 19.67 -25.74 -66.33
C ALA A 901 20.38 -26.30 -67.58
N LYS A 902 21.21 -27.33 -67.38
CA LYS A 902 21.70 -28.22 -68.45
C LYS A 902 22.00 -29.64 -67.93
N SER A 903 20.94 -30.36 -67.57
CA SER A 903 20.67 -31.78 -67.88
C SER A 903 19.36 -32.16 -67.16
N GLN A 904 18.17 -32.04 -67.76
CA GLN A 904 17.55 -33.06 -68.63
C GLN A 904 17.88 -34.50 -68.18
N LYS A 905 16.94 -35.43 -67.97
CA LYS A 905 15.51 -35.51 -68.32
C LYS A 905 14.95 -36.84 -67.74
N ASN A 906 13.61 -36.95 -67.76
CA ASN A 906 12.71 -38.11 -67.56
C ASN A 906 12.16 -38.26 -66.13
N VAL A 907 10.93 -37.82 -65.78
CA VAL A 907 9.55 -38.17 -66.25
C VAL A 907 9.22 -39.63 -65.87
N SER A 908 8.17 -40.04 -65.14
CA SER A 908 6.81 -39.53 -64.89
C SER A 908 6.15 -40.05 -63.60
N TRP A 909 5.40 -39.16 -62.93
CA TRP A 909 4.04 -39.26 -62.35
C TRP A 909 3.48 -40.57 -61.75
N ARG A 910 3.28 -40.57 -60.43
CA ARG A 910 1.95 -40.35 -59.83
C ARG A 910 2.08 -39.63 -58.49
#